data_AF-A0A813KAJ3-F1
#
_entry.id   AF-A0A813KAJ3-F1
#
_cell.length_a   1.000
_cell.length_b   1.000
_cell.length_c   1.000
_cell.angle_alpha   90.00
_cell.angle_beta   90.00
_cell.angle_gamma   90.00
#
_symmetry.space_group_name_H-M   'P 1'
#
loop_
_entity.id
_entity.type
_entity.pdbx_description
1 polymer ?
#
loop_
_entity_poly.entity_id
_entity_poly.type
_entity_poly.pdbx_seq_one_letter_code
_entity_poly.pdbx_strand_id
1 'polypeptide(L)'
;MDGFRKLSIVAKGMHLFNLMQPVAAGTSLGRRAVAAGRSLLWQQLRLATASADSSVQRVEQDNSQVTSELWQREFQNKHAAMSIRCQDRGRVSETTQVTEMSSRPSHFCKGKIRYSTLEVRNNMLEFISKRFANKYDTSEMTLQWWQANVTGSLSKLDITCRDCGYRVRTTTFNSLQQGRGFGCFCAGCVRWSTLAGHQRMLDLIAKRWGNKYDASTMTWAWWQDNIHGSLSRLDVTCRDCGYCAKTTRIRDFQEARVFSCFCNGGVSWSTAEGFHRIISLIGRKFGDKYNTSRMTLKWWQENIQTACGRLDVTCRDCGHHTQTTSIQSIAAGAGFGCFCSGAIRWASAEGHRRFLELIVERYMDKCDASRMTSDWWQASIRDAHSKVDITCKTCNHRNTTSTIGTLRQGSFFACLCKGGIRWSTAEGHGRMLRLISERFGDKYDTSTMSWAWWQSHVTRADSKLIVTCRDCRHCSKNTRIKSVQQGQGFGCLCRNKTEAKLLEWLGESYGVGTVSWQVQGCLNPATGRTLPFDFGLFDSHVLIELDGDIGHFGEGWPGCPLGDRGVPERDLFKEQWAVETGRVVIRLLQQDVLKDSIDWRAFLQDTVAAAVAARRPRVITQDSPKYHAGRYYELRFGNSSNKPQAGPHPIQIPSSKAPPRPL
;
A
#
# COMPACT_ATOMS: atom_id res chain seq x y z
N MET A 1 -1.63 60.44 43.65
CA MET A 1 -1.58 59.73 44.92
C MET A 1 -0.78 58.47 44.72
N ASP A 2 0.28 58.36 45.51
CA ASP A 2 1.36 57.38 45.47
C ASP A 2 0.94 55.93 45.75
N GLY A 3 1.80 54.97 45.38
CA GLY A 3 1.62 53.56 45.75
C GLY A 3 2.67 52.58 45.23
N PHE A 4 3.88 52.67 45.77
CA PHE A 4 4.99 51.69 45.79
C PHE A 4 4.67 50.17 45.61
N ARG A 5 5.56 49.41 44.92
CA ARG A 5 6.58 48.51 45.54
C ARG A 5 7.42 47.71 44.52
N LYS A 6 8.72 47.60 44.80
CA LYS A 6 9.72 46.67 44.23
C LYS A 6 9.61 45.28 44.89
N LEU A 7 9.86 44.20 44.15
CA LEU A 7 10.85 43.13 44.47
C LEU A 7 10.91 42.03 43.38
N SER A 8 12.09 41.44 43.28
CA SER A 8 12.67 40.52 42.27
C SER A 8 12.21 39.06 42.35
N ILE A 9 12.42 38.28 41.25
CA ILE A 9 13.21 37.01 41.19
C ILE A 9 13.10 36.32 39.79
N VAL A 10 14.26 36.14 39.16
CA VAL A 10 14.84 34.97 38.45
C VAL A 10 14.06 34.14 37.38
N ALA A 11 14.69 34.08 36.19
CA ALA A 11 14.89 32.95 35.26
C ALA A 11 13.96 32.64 34.06
N LYS A 12 14.68 32.44 32.93
CA LYS A 12 14.48 31.49 31.83
C LYS A 12 13.37 31.76 30.79
N GLY A 13 13.82 32.20 29.62
CA GLY A 13 13.91 31.28 28.47
C GLY A 13 12.70 31.18 27.52
N MET A 14 13.02 31.33 26.24
CA MET A 14 12.28 30.87 25.05
C MET A 14 11.09 31.72 24.57
N HIS A 15 11.37 32.46 23.50
CA HIS A 15 10.39 32.94 22.53
C HIS A 15 9.78 31.79 21.72
N LEU A 16 8.46 31.66 21.78
CA LEU A 16 7.62 31.08 20.74
C LEU A 16 7.00 32.25 19.96
N PHE A 17 7.24 32.31 18.65
CA PHE A 17 6.50 33.18 17.73
C PHE A 17 5.33 32.39 17.14
N ASN A 18 4.13 32.94 17.29
CA ASN A 18 2.91 32.46 16.67
C ASN A 18 2.47 33.46 15.58
N LEU A 19 2.03 32.89 14.46
CA LEU A 19 0.95 33.33 13.56
C LEU A 19 0.77 34.81 13.24
N MET A 20 0.75 35.15 11.94
CA MET A 20 -0.47 35.64 11.27
C MET A 20 -0.34 35.50 9.74
N GLN A 21 -1.37 34.93 9.12
CA GLN A 21 -1.68 35.04 7.69
C GLN A 21 -2.28 36.42 7.39
N PRO A 22 -2.43 36.78 6.10
CA PRO A 22 -3.71 37.34 5.68
C PRO A 22 -4.31 36.70 4.42
N VAL A 23 -5.63 36.65 4.45
CA VAL A 23 -6.57 36.22 3.40
C VAL A 23 -6.77 37.37 2.41
N ALA A 24 -6.96 37.00 1.15
CA ALA A 24 -7.19 37.86 0.00
C ALA A 24 -8.64 38.41 -0.08
N ALA A 25 -8.79 39.57 -0.69
CA ALA A 25 -9.98 39.98 -1.41
C ALA A 25 -9.55 40.84 -2.62
N GLY A 26 -10.06 40.52 -3.80
CA GLY A 26 -9.65 41.12 -5.07
C GLY A 26 -10.51 42.29 -5.54
N THR A 27 -10.19 42.83 -6.71
CA THR A 27 -11.11 43.16 -7.82
C THR A 27 -10.33 43.77 -8.99
N SER A 28 -10.96 43.72 -10.16
CA SER A 28 -10.44 43.88 -11.52
C SER A 28 -10.42 45.31 -12.08
N LEU A 29 -9.71 45.45 -13.21
CA LEU A 29 -9.80 46.45 -14.31
C LEU A 29 -8.89 47.69 -14.24
N GLY A 30 -8.04 47.86 -15.27
CA GLY A 30 -7.65 49.18 -15.78
C GLY A 30 -6.21 49.40 -16.28
N ARG A 31 -6.01 49.22 -17.60
CA ARG A 31 -5.12 49.99 -18.51
C ARG A 31 -3.57 49.90 -18.42
N ARG A 32 -3.03 49.37 -19.53
CA ARG A 32 -1.91 49.82 -20.39
C ARG A 32 -0.84 50.80 -19.85
N ALA A 33 0.40 50.38 -20.15
CA ALA A 33 1.60 51.16 -20.51
C ALA A 33 2.32 51.94 -19.40
N VAL A 34 3.50 51.46 -18.99
CA VAL A 34 4.78 52.20 -19.04
C VAL A 34 5.90 51.15 -19.10
N ALA A 35 6.53 51.04 -20.26
CA ALA A 35 7.89 50.55 -20.40
C ALA A 35 8.85 51.69 -20.05
N ALA A 36 10.06 51.33 -19.60
CA ALA A 36 11.17 52.17 -19.15
C ALA A 36 11.15 52.53 -17.65
N GLY A 37 12.17 52.04 -16.93
CA GLY A 37 12.37 52.45 -15.53
C GLY A 37 13.33 51.62 -14.69
N ARG A 38 14.40 51.03 -15.24
CA ARG A 38 15.55 50.53 -14.43
C ARG A 38 16.87 50.65 -15.20
N SER A 39 17.34 51.88 -15.34
CA SER A 39 18.75 52.20 -15.60
C SER A 39 19.00 53.59 -15.03
N LEU A 40 19.41 53.66 -13.76
CA LEU A 40 20.03 54.84 -13.11
C LEU A 40 20.33 54.48 -11.65
N LEU A 41 21.36 53.67 -11.42
CA LEU A 41 22.01 53.57 -10.11
C LEU A 41 23.48 53.11 -10.24
N TRP A 42 24.22 53.66 -11.20
CA TRP A 42 25.65 53.40 -11.37
C TRP A 42 26.44 54.59 -11.94
N GLN A 43 26.05 55.83 -11.61
CA GLN A 43 26.79 57.01 -12.10
C GLN A 43 26.81 58.20 -11.15
N GLN A 44 27.10 57.99 -9.85
CA GLN A 44 27.51 59.07 -8.93
C GLN A 44 28.44 58.57 -7.81
N LEU A 45 29.73 58.34 -8.12
CA LEU A 45 30.81 58.31 -7.11
C LEU A 45 32.20 58.30 -7.77
N ARG A 46 32.55 59.40 -8.42
CA ARG A 46 33.94 59.88 -8.57
C ARG A 46 33.88 61.40 -8.69
N LEU A 47 34.46 62.10 -7.69
CA LEU A 47 35.12 63.41 -7.76
C LEU A 47 35.12 64.06 -6.37
N ALA A 48 36.16 63.77 -5.60
CA ALA A 48 36.73 64.57 -4.51
C ALA A 48 38.03 63.81 -4.17
N THR A 49 39.22 64.31 -4.50
CA THR A 49 39.92 65.33 -3.70
C THR A 49 41.02 65.99 -4.53
N ALA A 50 41.05 67.32 -4.54
CA ALA A 50 42.19 68.11 -4.94
C ALA A 50 42.22 69.38 -4.07
N SER A 51 43.20 69.50 -3.18
CA SER A 51 44.05 70.69 -3.02
C SER A 51 44.95 70.56 -1.78
N ALA A 52 46.13 71.15 -1.89
CA ALA A 52 47.21 71.32 -0.90
C ALA A 52 48.33 70.27 -1.01
N ASP A 53 49.44 70.62 -1.67
CA ASP A 53 50.50 71.35 -0.96
C ASP A 53 51.56 71.92 -1.90
N SER A 54 52.11 73.06 -1.49
CA SER A 54 53.08 73.89 -2.20
C SER A 54 54.54 73.56 -1.83
N SER A 55 55.42 73.88 -2.79
CA SER A 55 56.81 74.36 -2.61
C SER A 55 57.86 73.45 -1.95
N VAL A 56 58.78 72.92 -2.77
CA VAL A 56 60.24 72.91 -2.50
C VAL A 56 60.98 72.99 -3.83
N GLN A 57 61.68 74.10 -4.08
CA GLN A 57 62.76 74.20 -5.06
C GLN A 57 63.98 73.44 -4.54
N ARG A 58 64.60 72.59 -5.36
CA ARG A 58 66.01 72.20 -5.19
C ARG A 58 66.73 72.20 -6.54
N VAL A 59 67.87 72.89 -6.48
CA VAL A 59 68.93 73.03 -7.45
C VAL A 59 69.49 71.66 -7.83
N GLU A 60 69.44 71.29 -9.11
CA GLU A 60 70.34 70.29 -9.68
C GLU A 60 71.64 71.02 -10.05
N GLN A 61 72.67 70.76 -9.26
CA GLN A 61 74.05 71.10 -9.57
C GLN A 61 74.74 69.85 -10.12
N ASP A 62 75.18 70.02 -11.36
CA ASP A 62 76.27 69.37 -12.08
C ASP A 62 77.31 68.66 -11.20
N ASN A 63 77.68 67.43 -11.59
CA ASN A 63 79.09 67.02 -11.56
C ASN A 63 79.36 65.71 -12.35
N SER A 64 80.22 65.92 -13.34
CA SER A 64 81.23 65.05 -13.94
C SER A 64 80.82 63.89 -14.86
N GLN A 65 80.71 64.25 -16.13
CA GLN A 65 81.08 63.42 -17.28
C GLN A 65 82.48 62.82 -17.12
N VAL A 66 82.60 61.50 -17.28
CA VAL A 66 83.84 60.87 -17.76
C VAL A 66 83.92 61.18 -19.24
N THR A 67 84.85 62.04 -19.64
CA THR A 67 85.03 62.38 -21.05
C THR A 67 85.53 61.15 -21.82
N SER A 68 85.11 61.00 -23.07
CA SER A 68 85.55 59.91 -23.96
C SER A 68 87.09 59.83 -24.12
N GLU A 69 87.78 60.94 -23.84
CA GLU A 69 89.24 61.05 -23.82
C GLU A 69 89.86 60.39 -22.58
N LEU A 70 89.22 60.47 -21.40
CA LEU A 70 89.64 59.72 -20.20
C LEU A 70 89.40 58.21 -20.40
N TRP A 71 88.34 57.85 -21.12
CA TRP A 71 88.04 56.47 -21.50
C TRP A 71 89.08 55.89 -22.48
N GLN A 72 89.52 56.67 -23.48
CA GLN A 72 90.52 56.22 -24.44
C GLN A 72 91.95 56.16 -23.87
N ARG A 73 92.28 56.98 -22.87
CA ARG A 73 93.64 57.02 -22.28
C ARG A 73 93.94 55.86 -21.33
N GLU A 74 92.94 55.34 -20.62
CA GLU A 74 93.10 54.25 -19.65
C GLU A 74 93.04 52.83 -20.26
N PHE A 75 92.55 52.67 -21.50
CA PHE A 75 92.19 51.37 -22.07
C PHE A 75 93.15 50.77 -23.14
N GLN A 76 94.40 51.23 -23.23
CA GLN A 76 95.41 50.59 -24.10
C GLN A 76 96.12 49.39 -23.44
N ASN A 77 95.92 49.16 -22.13
CA ASN A 77 96.55 48.06 -21.41
C ASN A 77 95.52 46.95 -21.08
N LYS A 78 95.50 45.88 -21.89
CA LYS A 78 94.52 44.76 -21.79
C LYS A 78 94.58 43.98 -20.46
N HIS A 79 95.58 44.24 -19.62
CA HIS A 79 95.77 43.60 -18.31
C HIS A 79 95.54 44.54 -17.12
N ALA A 80 95.11 45.79 -17.35
CA ALA A 80 94.79 46.70 -16.26
C ALA A 80 93.60 46.15 -15.45
N ALA A 81 93.82 45.98 -14.14
CA ALA A 81 92.78 45.64 -13.19
C ALA A 81 92.00 46.92 -12.84
N MET A 82 90.68 46.88 -12.97
CA MET A 82 89.82 48.01 -12.67
C MET A 82 88.78 47.66 -11.62
N SER A 83 88.48 48.65 -10.79
CA SER A 83 87.54 48.56 -9.70
C SER A 83 86.12 48.70 -10.23
N ILE A 84 85.47 47.57 -10.57
CA ILE A 84 84.15 47.58 -11.20
C ILE A 84 83.08 47.39 -10.13
N ARG A 85 82.17 48.36 -10.02
CA ARG A 85 80.99 48.30 -9.16
C ARG A 85 79.79 47.76 -9.95
N CYS A 86 79.23 46.63 -9.51
CA CYS A 86 77.95 46.16 -10.05
C CYS A 86 76.85 47.16 -9.68
N GLN A 87 76.25 47.85 -10.66
CA GLN A 87 75.22 48.86 -10.41
C GLN A 87 73.99 48.30 -9.68
N ASP A 88 73.63 47.04 -9.92
CA ASP A 88 72.47 46.41 -9.28
C ASP A 88 72.71 46.02 -7.81
N ARG A 89 73.96 45.80 -7.38
CA ARG A 89 74.28 45.27 -6.03
C ARG A 89 75.31 46.07 -5.23
N GLY A 90 75.86 47.14 -5.80
CA GLY A 90 76.82 48.04 -5.15
C GLY A 90 78.18 47.43 -4.79
N ARG A 91 78.45 46.15 -5.10
CA ARG A 91 79.73 45.48 -4.78
C ARG A 91 80.79 45.82 -5.80
N VAL A 92 81.99 46.07 -5.30
CA VAL A 92 83.17 46.46 -6.07
C VAL A 92 84.12 45.27 -6.16
N SER A 93 84.56 44.92 -7.38
CA SER A 93 85.64 43.96 -7.61
C SER A 93 86.88 44.73 -8.03
N GLU A 94 87.96 44.63 -7.26
CA GLU A 94 89.20 45.41 -7.47
C GLU A 94 90.20 44.74 -8.42
N THR A 95 89.93 43.50 -8.86
CA THR A 95 90.90 42.66 -9.57
C THR A 95 90.45 42.23 -10.97
N THR A 96 89.34 42.77 -11.48
CA THR A 96 88.76 42.31 -12.76
C THR A 96 89.57 42.88 -13.94
N GLN A 97 90.05 41.98 -14.82
CA GLN A 97 90.72 42.38 -16.06
C GLN A 97 89.70 42.64 -17.17
N VAL A 98 89.99 43.64 -18.01
CA VAL A 98 89.16 44.08 -19.15
C VAL A 98 88.76 42.93 -20.09
N THR A 99 89.62 41.93 -20.28
CA THR A 99 89.40 40.79 -21.18
C THR A 99 88.30 39.82 -20.71
N GLU A 100 87.95 39.82 -19.43
CA GLU A 100 86.87 38.97 -18.89
C GLU A 100 85.46 39.55 -19.14
N MET A 101 85.37 40.85 -19.43
CA MET A 101 84.07 41.53 -19.62
C MET A 101 83.40 41.21 -20.96
N SER A 102 84.17 40.89 -22.00
CA SER A 102 83.64 40.73 -23.37
C SER A 102 83.08 39.35 -23.69
N SER A 103 83.36 38.31 -22.88
CA SER A 103 83.04 36.93 -23.27
C SER A 103 81.77 36.34 -22.64
N ARG A 104 81.32 36.76 -21.43
CA ARG A 104 80.08 36.27 -20.77
C ARG A 104 79.50 37.26 -19.73
N PRO A 105 78.51 38.12 -20.07
CA PRO A 105 78.01 39.17 -19.16
C PRO A 105 77.32 38.67 -17.86
N SER A 106 76.84 37.43 -17.82
CA SER A 106 76.01 36.91 -16.71
C SER A 106 76.77 36.12 -15.64
N HIS A 107 78.10 35.94 -15.77
CA HIS A 107 78.87 35.15 -14.82
C HIS A 107 79.29 35.93 -13.56
N PHE A 108 79.27 37.27 -13.58
CA PHE A 108 79.71 38.13 -12.48
C PHE A 108 78.78 38.14 -11.24
N CYS A 109 77.57 37.56 -11.32
CA CYS A 109 76.65 37.39 -10.19
C CYS A 109 76.61 35.96 -9.63
N LYS A 110 77.56 35.08 -9.98
CA LYS A 110 77.65 33.69 -9.46
C LYS A 110 78.47 33.54 -8.17
N GLY A 111 78.72 34.61 -7.43
CA GLY A 111 79.03 34.44 -6.00
C GLY A 111 77.86 33.70 -5.36
N LYS A 112 78.10 32.51 -4.77
CA LYS A 112 77.08 31.61 -4.18
C LYS A 112 75.92 32.42 -3.59
N ILE A 113 74.85 32.63 -4.37
CA ILE A 113 73.66 33.31 -3.87
C ILE A 113 73.13 32.35 -2.82
N ARG A 114 73.24 32.75 -1.56
CA ARG A 114 72.59 32.04 -0.47
C ARG A 114 71.11 32.30 -0.65
N TYR A 115 70.40 31.36 -1.27
CA TYR A 115 68.95 31.46 -1.50
C TYR A 115 68.16 31.60 -0.19
N SER A 116 68.77 31.25 0.95
CA SER A 116 68.21 31.34 2.29
C SER A 116 68.24 32.74 2.94
N THR A 117 68.68 33.80 2.24
CA THR A 117 68.68 35.15 2.83
C THR A 117 67.28 35.75 2.94
N LEU A 118 67.08 36.63 3.94
CA LEU A 118 65.83 37.37 4.15
C LEU A 118 65.46 38.23 2.92
N GLU A 119 66.45 38.82 2.25
CA GLU A 119 66.26 39.63 1.05
C GLU A 119 65.64 38.81 -0.10
N VAL A 120 66.20 37.62 -0.40
CA VAL A 120 65.69 36.75 -1.46
C VAL A 120 64.28 36.25 -1.13
N ARG A 121 64.00 35.97 0.15
CA ARG A 121 62.65 35.65 0.63
C ARG A 121 61.67 36.79 0.35
N ASN A 122 61.97 38.01 0.80
CA ASN A 122 61.06 39.14 0.69
C ASN A 122 60.77 39.49 -0.78
N ASN A 123 61.79 39.50 -1.64
CA ASN A 123 61.64 39.72 -3.08
C ASN A 123 60.74 38.66 -3.72
N MET A 124 60.85 37.39 -3.29
CA MET A 124 59.99 36.33 -3.80
C MET A 124 58.55 36.46 -3.29
N LEU A 125 58.35 36.77 -2.02
CA LEU A 125 57.00 37.02 -1.46
C LEU A 125 56.31 38.18 -2.17
N GLU A 126 57.04 39.26 -2.44
CA GLU A 126 56.54 40.40 -3.21
C GLU A 126 56.21 40.01 -4.65
N PHE A 127 57.08 39.25 -5.32
CA PHE A 127 56.83 38.72 -6.66
C PHE A 127 55.54 37.88 -6.71
N ILE A 128 55.36 36.98 -5.75
CA ILE A 128 54.16 36.13 -5.64
C ILE A 128 52.91 36.98 -5.45
N SER A 129 52.95 37.95 -4.52
CA SER A 129 51.82 38.83 -4.23
C SER A 129 51.44 39.66 -5.46
N LYS A 130 52.42 40.29 -6.13
CA LYS A 130 52.21 41.11 -7.32
C LYS A 130 51.69 40.30 -8.51
N ARG A 131 52.32 39.16 -8.82
CA ARG A 131 51.96 38.38 -10.02
C ARG A 131 50.65 37.62 -9.89
N PHE A 132 50.31 37.16 -8.68
CA PHE A 132 49.13 36.33 -8.47
C PHE A 132 48.03 37.03 -7.67
N ALA A 133 48.10 38.36 -7.49
CA ALA A 133 47.06 39.17 -6.85
C ALA A 133 46.55 38.57 -5.52
N ASN A 134 47.48 38.15 -4.65
CA ASN A 134 47.19 37.49 -3.37
C ASN A 134 46.44 36.14 -3.45
N LYS A 135 46.31 35.52 -4.63
CA LYS A 135 45.68 34.19 -4.83
C LYS A 135 46.32 33.07 -4.04
N TYR A 136 47.55 33.24 -3.57
CA TYR A 136 48.25 32.24 -2.77
C TYR A 136 48.63 32.80 -1.40
N ASP A 137 48.43 31.98 -0.38
CA ASP A 137 48.79 32.25 1.00
C ASP A 137 50.23 31.82 1.26
N THR A 138 51.08 32.82 1.47
CA THR A 138 52.49 32.68 1.81
C THR A 138 52.73 32.81 3.31
N SER A 139 51.70 32.84 4.15
CA SER A 139 51.80 33.04 5.61
C SER A 139 52.73 32.02 6.28
N GLU A 140 52.73 30.77 5.80
CA GLU A 140 53.60 29.70 6.32
C GLU A 140 55.07 29.84 5.92
N MET A 141 55.39 30.69 4.94
CA MET A 141 56.76 30.92 4.46
C MET A 141 57.48 31.93 5.37
N THR A 142 57.58 31.61 6.66
CA THR A 142 58.33 32.39 7.65
C THR A 142 59.82 32.43 7.29
N LEU A 143 60.59 33.36 7.88
CA LEU A 143 62.04 33.42 7.62
C LEU A 143 62.73 32.11 8.01
N GLN A 144 62.33 31.53 9.14
CA GLN A 144 62.83 30.25 9.62
C GLN A 144 62.47 29.10 8.66
N TRP A 145 61.22 29.04 8.18
CA TRP A 145 60.81 28.05 7.19
C TRP A 145 61.61 28.21 5.89
N TRP A 146 61.78 29.45 5.41
CA TRP A 146 62.52 29.74 4.19
C TRP A 146 63.97 29.30 4.27
N GLN A 147 64.65 29.63 5.38
CA GLN A 147 66.04 29.22 5.62
C GLN A 147 66.20 27.70 5.68
N ALA A 148 65.22 26.99 6.24
CA ALA A 148 65.24 25.53 6.35
C ALA A 148 64.93 24.82 5.03
N ASN A 149 64.08 25.39 4.16
CA ASN A 149 63.51 24.68 3.01
C ASN A 149 64.03 25.17 1.65
N VAL A 150 64.63 26.36 1.57
CA VAL A 150 65.12 26.97 0.33
C VAL A 150 66.65 27.03 0.31
N THR A 151 67.26 25.94 -0.18
CA THR A 151 68.72 25.77 -0.30
C THR A 151 69.25 26.07 -1.72
N GLY A 152 68.37 26.10 -2.73
CA GLY A 152 68.74 26.36 -4.12
C GLY A 152 67.56 26.64 -5.03
N SER A 153 67.83 26.90 -6.31
CA SER A 153 66.79 27.20 -7.31
C SER A 153 65.82 26.04 -7.59
N LEU A 154 66.21 24.81 -7.25
CA LEU A 154 65.33 23.62 -7.34
C LEU A 154 64.49 23.38 -6.08
N SER A 155 64.67 24.17 -5.02
CA SER A 155 63.84 24.06 -3.82
C SER A 155 62.37 24.25 -4.15
N LYS A 156 61.55 23.35 -3.63
CA LYS A 156 60.09 23.37 -3.77
C LYS A 156 59.53 24.37 -2.77
N LEU A 157 58.65 25.24 -3.25
CA LEU A 157 57.92 26.16 -2.39
C LEU A 157 56.69 25.44 -1.82
N ASP A 158 56.39 25.69 -0.55
CA ASP A 158 55.20 25.20 0.12
C ASP A 158 54.23 26.37 0.33
N ILE A 159 53.17 26.42 -0.46
CA ILE A 159 52.26 27.57 -0.52
C ILE A 159 50.81 27.09 -0.71
N THR A 160 49.84 27.74 -0.08
CA THR A 160 48.44 27.32 -0.16
C THR A 160 47.66 28.23 -1.10
N CYS A 161 47.00 27.69 -2.12
CA CYS A 161 46.11 28.49 -2.96
C CYS A 161 44.90 28.96 -2.15
N ARG A 162 44.65 30.27 -2.02
CA ARG A 162 43.51 30.82 -1.27
C ARG A 162 42.16 30.42 -1.87
N ASP A 163 42.09 30.29 -3.20
CA ASP A 163 40.84 29.93 -3.89
C ASP A 163 40.42 28.47 -3.66
N CYS A 164 41.38 27.53 -3.68
CA CYS A 164 41.09 26.10 -3.55
C CYS A 164 41.67 25.42 -2.30
N GLY A 165 42.33 26.15 -1.40
CA GLY A 165 43.00 25.59 -0.22
C GLY A 165 44.08 24.54 -0.51
N TYR A 166 44.45 24.32 -1.78
CA TYR A 166 45.41 23.29 -2.14
C TYR A 166 46.82 23.75 -1.84
N ARG A 167 47.53 22.94 -1.05
CA ARG A 167 48.92 23.15 -0.67
C ARG A 167 49.84 22.67 -1.80
N VAL A 168 50.42 23.62 -2.52
CA VAL A 168 51.32 23.39 -3.65
C VAL A 168 52.72 23.14 -3.10
N ARG A 169 53.25 21.94 -3.35
CA ARG A 169 54.63 21.54 -2.96
C ARG A 169 55.50 21.14 -4.16
N THR A 170 55.01 21.37 -5.37
CA THR A 170 55.64 20.86 -6.60
C THR A 170 56.35 21.94 -7.39
N THR A 171 56.02 23.21 -7.14
CA THR A 171 56.59 24.35 -7.88
C THR A 171 57.95 24.71 -7.29
N THR A 172 58.99 24.62 -8.11
CA THR A 172 60.34 25.02 -7.70
C THR A 172 60.51 26.53 -7.82
N PHE A 173 61.43 27.09 -7.05
CA PHE A 173 61.83 28.49 -7.12
C PHE A 173 62.18 28.91 -8.57
N ASN A 174 62.96 28.08 -9.29
CA ASN A 174 63.31 28.30 -10.69
C ASN A 174 62.07 28.31 -11.62
N SER A 175 61.13 27.39 -11.41
CA SER A 175 59.89 27.35 -12.23
C SER A 175 59.11 28.65 -12.10
N LEU A 176 59.03 29.17 -10.88
CA LEU A 176 58.33 30.41 -10.57
C LEU A 176 59.03 31.64 -11.20
N GLN A 177 60.37 31.68 -11.14
CA GLN A 177 61.18 32.73 -11.80
C GLN A 177 61.02 32.71 -13.33
N GLN A 178 60.84 31.53 -13.93
CA GLN A 178 60.53 31.37 -15.36
C GLN A 178 59.09 31.76 -15.70
N GLY A 179 58.34 32.37 -14.77
CA GLY A 179 56.98 32.84 -14.97
C GLY A 179 55.92 31.73 -14.92
N ARG A 180 56.29 30.48 -14.61
CA ARG A 180 55.33 29.38 -14.43
C ARG A 180 54.56 29.61 -13.13
N GLY A 181 53.24 29.46 -13.19
CA GLY A 181 52.37 29.60 -12.01
C GLY A 181 52.49 28.44 -11.04
N PHE A 182 51.93 28.61 -9.85
CA PHE A 182 51.81 27.52 -8.89
C PHE A 182 50.76 26.50 -9.32
N GLY A 183 51.15 25.23 -9.28
CA GLY A 183 50.25 24.16 -9.68
C GLY A 183 49.15 23.86 -8.65
N CYS A 184 47.97 24.46 -8.81
CA CYS A 184 46.79 24.18 -7.98
C CYS A 184 45.58 23.74 -8.82
N PHE A 185 44.51 23.26 -8.18
CA PHE A 185 43.28 22.83 -8.89
C PHE A 185 42.64 23.98 -9.70
N CYS A 186 42.73 25.23 -9.22
CA CYS A 186 42.18 26.39 -9.94
C CYS A 186 42.98 26.76 -11.20
N ALA A 187 44.24 26.34 -11.29
CA ALA A 187 45.11 26.61 -12.44
C ALA A 187 45.15 25.43 -13.43
N GLY A 188 44.39 24.35 -13.18
CA GLY A 188 44.38 23.14 -14.01
C GLY A 188 45.65 22.29 -13.92
N CYS A 189 46.61 22.68 -13.08
CA CYS A 189 47.92 22.02 -12.97
C CYS A 189 47.89 20.76 -12.07
N VAL A 190 46.89 20.62 -11.20
CA VAL A 190 46.69 19.40 -10.40
C VAL A 190 45.61 18.57 -11.07
N ARG A 191 45.94 17.32 -11.38
CA ARG A 191 45.00 16.39 -12.01
C ARG A 191 43.90 16.04 -11.01
N TRP A 192 42.65 16.22 -11.43
CA TRP A 192 41.47 15.80 -10.66
C TRP A 192 41.47 14.30 -10.40
N SER A 193 42.07 13.49 -11.28
CA SER A 193 42.18 12.02 -11.15
C SER A 193 43.02 11.52 -9.97
N THR A 194 43.56 12.40 -9.13
CA THR A 194 44.40 12.04 -7.97
C THR A 194 43.56 11.91 -6.70
N LEU A 195 44.09 11.22 -5.67
CA LEU A 195 43.43 11.08 -4.36
C LEU A 195 43.16 12.45 -3.71
N ALA A 196 44.09 13.39 -3.87
CA ALA A 196 43.91 14.76 -3.41
C ALA A 196 42.75 15.47 -4.14
N GLY A 197 42.53 15.18 -5.43
CA GLY A 197 41.41 15.71 -6.21
C GLY A 197 40.07 15.13 -5.75
N HIS A 198 40.05 13.83 -5.46
CA HIS A 198 38.89 13.13 -4.90
C HIS A 198 38.49 13.71 -3.55
N GLN A 199 39.39 13.73 -2.58
CA GLN A 199 39.11 14.26 -1.24
C GLN A 199 38.64 15.71 -1.30
N ARG A 200 39.30 16.53 -2.13
CA ARG A 200 38.91 17.93 -2.30
C ARG A 200 37.49 18.07 -2.84
N MET A 201 37.09 17.23 -3.79
CA MET A 201 35.74 17.29 -4.35
C MET A 201 34.69 16.91 -3.28
N LEU A 202 34.95 15.86 -2.50
CA LEU A 202 34.08 15.48 -1.38
C LEU A 202 33.94 16.62 -0.37
N ASP A 203 35.06 17.28 0.01
CA ASP A 203 35.04 18.42 0.92
C ASP A 203 34.22 19.59 0.36
N LEU A 204 34.33 19.88 -0.94
CA LEU A 204 33.57 20.95 -1.60
C LEU A 204 32.07 20.64 -1.62
N ILE A 205 31.70 19.39 -1.92
CA ILE A 205 30.29 18.96 -1.91
C ILE A 205 29.74 19.03 -0.49
N ALA A 206 30.46 18.49 0.50
CA ALA A 206 30.07 18.52 1.90
C ALA A 206 29.89 19.96 2.40
N LYS A 207 30.86 20.84 2.12
CA LYS A 207 30.84 22.24 2.56
C LYS A 207 29.73 23.06 1.93
N ARG A 208 29.52 22.93 0.61
CA ARG A 208 28.53 23.74 -0.13
C ARG A 208 27.12 23.17 -0.04
N TRP A 209 27.00 21.84 -0.02
CA TRP A 209 25.72 21.16 -0.21
C TRP A 209 25.57 19.83 0.55
N GLY A 210 26.33 19.58 1.63
CA GLY A 210 26.31 18.29 2.33
C GLY A 210 24.93 17.85 2.81
N ASN A 211 24.06 18.81 3.15
CA ASN A 211 22.67 18.54 3.55
C ASN A 211 21.74 18.20 2.38
N LYS A 212 22.13 18.52 1.14
CA LYS A 212 21.29 18.40 -0.06
C LYS A 212 21.74 17.32 -1.03
N TYR A 213 23.03 17.00 -1.08
CA TYR A 213 23.56 15.94 -1.93
C TYR A 213 24.44 14.97 -1.14
N ASP A 214 24.33 13.71 -1.52
CA ASP A 214 25.15 12.61 -1.05
C ASP A 214 26.17 12.24 -2.12
N ALA A 215 27.44 12.27 -1.75
CA ALA A 215 28.56 11.88 -2.61
C ALA A 215 29.14 10.51 -2.20
N SER A 216 28.44 9.74 -1.36
CA SER A 216 28.86 8.42 -0.88
C SER A 216 29.15 7.41 -2.00
N THR A 217 28.49 7.56 -3.16
CA THR A 217 28.70 6.74 -4.36
C THR A 217 30.06 7.00 -5.02
N MET A 218 30.65 8.17 -4.79
CA MET A 218 31.94 8.56 -5.35
C MET A 218 33.07 8.01 -4.49
N THR A 219 33.21 6.69 -4.41
CA THR A 219 34.34 6.05 -3.74
C THR A 219 35.65 6.35 -4.47
N TRP A 220 36.79 6.10 -3.83
CA TRP A 220 38.08 6.28 -4.49
C TRP A 220 38.21 5.40 -5.75
N ALA A 221 37.75 4.15 -5.70
CA ALA A 221 37.72 3.25 -6.85
C ALA A 221 36.87 3.83 -8.00
N TRP A 222 35.64 4.27 -7.70
CA TRP A 222 34.78 4.93 -8.69
C TRP A 222 35.46 6.17 -9.30
N TRP A 223 36.12 6.97 -8.45
CA TRP A 223 36.78 8.19 -8.89
C TRP A 223 37.93 7.92 -9.86
N GLN A 224 38.75 6.89 -9.62
CA GLN A 224 39.83 6.50 -10.53
C GLN A 224 39.32 6.12 -11.92
N ASP A 225 38.18 5.41 -11.97
CA ASP A 225 37.61 4.91 -13.21
C ASP A 225 36.87 6.00 -14.01
N ASN A 226 36.34 7.03 -13.34
CA ASN A 226 35.42 7.99 -13.97
C ASN A 226 35.99 9.41 -14.14
N ILE A 227 37.03 9.77 -13.38
CA ILE A 227 37.59 11.13 -13.38
C ILE A 227 38.96 11.18 -14.05
N HIS A 228 39.00 11.74 -15.27
CA HIS A 228 40.23 11.93 -16.05
C HIS A 228 40.60 13.40 -16.24
N GLY A 229 39.71 14.34 -15.90
CA GLY A 229 39.96 15.78 -16.02
C GLY A 229 38.79 16.63 -15.54
N SER A 230 38.88 17.96 -15.71
CA SER A 230 37.83 18.91 -15.26
C SER A 230 36.50 18.80 -16.03
N LEU A 231 36.50 18.10 -17.17
CA LEU A 231 35.29 17.81 -17.96
C LEU A 231 34.60 16.50 -17.54
N SER A 232 35.23 15.69 -16.69
CA SER A 232 34.59 14.50 -16.13
C SER A 232 33.35 14.87 -15.31
N ARG A 233 32.37 13.99 -15.35
CA ARG A 233 31.08 14.15 -14.68
C ARG A 233 31.15 13.58 -13.27
N LEU A 234 30.47 14.26 -12.36
CA LEU A 234 30.31 13.83 -10.97
C LEU A 234 29.07 12.93 -10.87
N ASP A 235 29.06 12.04 -9.88
CA ASP A 235 27.93 11.15 -9.58
C ASP A 235 27.49 11.42 -8.15
N VAL A 236 26.54 12.34 -7.97
CA VAL A 236 26.02 12.68 -6.63
C VAL A 236 24.52 12.46 -6.57
N THR A 237 24.04 11.96 -5.45
CA THR A 237 22.63 11.68 -5.24
C THR A 237 21.99 12.80 -4.43
N CYS A 238 21.01 13.52 -4.97
CA CYS A 238 20.27 14.50 -4.19
C CYS A 238 19.55 13.82 -3.03
N ARG A 239 19.67 14.30 -1.80
CA ARG A 239 19.04 13.69 -0.61
C ARG A 239 17.52 13.86 -0.59
N ASP A 240 17.03 15.03 -1.04
CA ASP A 240 15.58 15.31 -1.07
C ASP A 240 14.85 14.43 -2.06
N CYS A 241 15.50 14.20 -3.22
CA CYS A 241 14.85 13.52 -4.32
C CYS A 241 15.39 12.10 -4.54
N GLY A 242 16.65 11.81 -4.24
CA GLY A 242 17.30 10.54 -4.56
C GLY A 242 17.72 10.41 -6.03
N TYR A 243 17.67 11.49 -6.81
CA TYR A 243 18.20 11.48 -8.18
C TYR A 243 19.72 11.57 -8.16
N CYS A 244 20.36 10.62 -8.84
CA CYS A 244 21.77 10.60 -9.13
C CYS A 244 22.08 11.53 -10.32
N ALA A 245 22.65 12.69 -10.01
CA ALA A 245 23.00 13.72 -10.97
C ALA A 245 24.32 13.38 -11.67
N LYS A 246 24.24 12.75 -12.85
CA LYS A 246 25.40 12.36 -13.67
C LYS A 246 25.83 13.41 -14.71
N THR A 247 25.13 14.54 -14.79
CA THR A 247 25.33 15.51 -15.89
C THR A 247 26.30 16.63 -15.54
N THR A 248 26.58 16.84 -14.24
CA THR A 248 27.35 17.99 -13.77
C THR A 248 28.84 17.70 -13.91
N ARG A 249 29.56 18.50 -14.70
CA ARG A 249 31.01 18.38 -14.84
C ARG A 249 31.71 19.00 -13.64
N ILE A 250 32.93 18.56 -13.35
CA ILE A 250 33.77 19.15 -12.30
C ILE A 250 33.89 20.67 -12.49
N ARG A 251 34.17 21.12 -13.71
CA ARG A 251 34.27 22.56 -14.03
C ARG A 251 32.98 23.32 -13.73
N ASP A 252 31.83 22.78 -14.14
CA ASP A 252 30.52 23.40 -13.91
C ASP A 252 30.25 23.57 -12.40
N PHE A 253 30.60 22.55 -11.61
CA PHE A 253 30.47 22.58 -10.16
C PHE A 253 31.38 23.63 -9.50
N GLN A 254 32.60 23.82 -10.02
CA GLN A 254 33.52 24.86 -9.53
C GLN A 254 32.93 26.26 -9.70
N GLU A 255 32.25 26.51 -10.83
CA GLU A 255 31.56 27.77 -11.18
C GLU A 255 30.24 27.98 -10.39
N ALA A 256 30.11 27.33 -9.23
CA ALA A 256 28.98 27.43 -8.31
C ALA A 256 27.62 26.96 -8.86
N ARG A 257 27.62 26.12 -9.91
CA ARG A 257 26.38 25.50 -10.39
C ARG A 257 25.90 24.42 -9.42
N VAL A 258 24.60 24.38 -9.19
CA VAL A 258 23.93 23.30 -8.46
C VAL A 258 23.86 22.05 -9.32
N PHE A 259 23.96 20.87 -8.70
CA PHE A 259 23.76 19.61 -9.40
C PHE A 259 22.32 19.54 -9.95
N SER A 260 22.19 19.19 -11.22
CA SER A 260 20.88 19.04 -11.86
C SER A 260 20.11 17.88 -11.22
N CYS A 261 18.97 18.19 -10.60
CA CYS A 261 18.06 17.19 -10.06
C CYS A 261 16.61 17.64 -10.25
N PHE A 262 15.66 16.78 -9.89
CA PHE A 262 14.24 17.12 -10.00
C PHE A 262 13.84 18.29 -9.08
N CYS A 263 14.48 18.46 -7.92
CA CYS A 263 14.15 19.51 -6.96
C CYS A 263 14.49 20.93 -7.44
N ASN A 264 15.47 21.09 -8.32
CA ASN A 264 15.87 22.40 -8.86
C ASN A 264 15.51 22.59 -10.33
N GLY A 265 14.69 21.69 -10.90
CA GLY A 265 14.29 21.75 -12.30
C GLY A 265 15.41 21.43 -13.29
N GLY A 266 16.59 21.00 -12.84
CA GLY A 266 17.70 20.61 -13.72
C GLY A 266 17.48 19.29 -14.46
N VAL A 267 16.46 18.52 -14.06
CA VAL A 267 16.05 17.29 -14.76
C VAL A 267 14.57 17.44 -15.13
N SER A 268 14.26 17.20 -16.40
CA SER A 268 12.87 17.22 -16.86
C SER A 268 12.07 16.08 -16.24
N TRP A 269 10.89 16.41 -15.72
CA TRP A 269 9.94 15.43 -15.21
C TRP A 269 9.39 14.53 -16.32
N SER A 270 9.43 14.93 -17.59
CA SER A 270 8.96 14.12 -18.73
C SER A 270 9.80 12.86 -19.01
N THR A 271 10.95 12.71 -18.36
CA THR A 271 11.87 11.57 -18.56
C THR A 271 11.34 10.27 -17.95
N ALA A 272 11.87 9.13 -18.41
CA ALA A 272 11.54 7.81 -17.85
C ALA A 272 11.95 7.69 -16.38
N GLU A 273 13.06 8.34 -16.01
CA GLU A 273 13.50 8.45 -14.62
C GLU A 273 12.49 9.22 -13.77
N GLY A 274 11.90 10.29 -14.30
CA GLY A 274 10.83 11.05 -13.65
C GLY A 274 9.59 10.19 -13.39
N PHE A 275 9.21 9.37 -14.38
CA PHE A 275 8.12 8.40 -14.28
C PHE A 275 8.37 7.37 -13.16
N HIS A 276 9.45 6.59 -13.26
CA HIS A 276 9.76 5.53 -12.30
C HIS A 276 9.87 6.03 -10.87
N ARG A 277 10.45 7.22 -10.72
CA ARG A 277 10.55 7.92 -9.44
C ARG A 277 9.19 8.21 -8.81
N ILE A 278 8.24 8.72 -9.60
CA ILE A 278 6.91 9.05 -9.06
C ILE A 278 6.11 7.81 -8.76
N ILE A 279 6.20 6.77 -9.58
CA ILE A 279 5.62 5.45 -9.25
C ILE A 279 6.20 4.91 -7.93
N SER A 280 7.52 4.95 -7.76
CA SER A 280 8.19 4.54 -6.52
C SER A 280 7.78 5.40 -5.31
N LEU A 281 7.64 6.72 -5.49
CA LEU A 281 7.21 7.63 -4.43
C LEU A 281 5.76 7.34 -3.99
N ILE A 282 4.85 7.11 -4.94
CA ILE A 282 3.46 6.73 -4.67
C ILE A 282 3.42 5.41 -3.89
N GLY A 283 4.14 4.39 -4.37
CA GLY A 283 4.20 3.08 -3.71
C GLY A 283 4.77 3.13 -2.30
N ARG A 284 5.83 3.93 -2.06
CA ARG A 284 6.40 4.11 -0.72
C ARG A 284 5.48 4.88 0.23
N LYS A 285 4.85 5.97 -0.22
CA LYS A 285 4.02 6.83 0.64
C LYS A 285 2.62 6.26 0.90
N PHE A 286 2.05 5.55 -0.07
CA PHE A 286 0.64 5.14 -0.03
C PHE A 286 0.45 3.63 -0.16
N GLY A 287 1.52 2.85 -0.25
CA GLY A 287 1.42 1.41 -0.47
C GLY A 287 0.73 1.09 -1.78
N ASP A 288 -0.21 0.14 -1.73
CA ASP A 288 -1.05 -0.28 -2.85
C ASP A 288 -2.34 0.54 -3.00
N LYS A 289 -2.60 1.53 -2.12
CA LYS A 289 -3.85 2.31 -2.08
C LYS A 289 -4.25 2.97 -3.39
N TYR A 290 -3.30 3.30 -4.25
CA TYR A 290 -3.58 3.90 -5.56
C TYR A 290 -3.08 3.01 -6.69
N ASN A 291 -3.97 2.71 -7.62
CA ASN A 291 -3.63 2.07 -8.88
C ASN A 291 -3.09 3.12 -9.86
N THR A 292 -1.84 2.95 -10.27
CA THR A 292 -1.12 3.80 -11.22
C THR A 292 -1.07 3.22 -12.64
N SER A 293 -1.80 2.13 -12.92
CA SER A 293 -1.74 1.43 -14.22
C SER A 293 -2.10 2.30 -15.44
N ARG A 294 -2.81 3.41 -15.23
CA ARG A 294 -3.15 4.38 -16.29
C ARG A 294 -1.99 5.30 -16.66
N MET A 295 -1.07 5.53 -15.72
CA MET A 295 0.17 6.24 -15.99
C MET A 295 1.16 5.29 -16.64
N THR A 296 1.04 5.07 -17.95
CA THR A 296 2.11 4.41 -18.72
C THR A 296 3.27 5.38 -18.95
N LEU A 297 4.46 4.89 -19.29
CA LEU A 297 5.59 5.74 -19.64
C LEU A 297 5.27 6.67 -20.82
N LYS A 298 4.54 6.16 -21.82
CA LYS A 298 4.07 6.95 -22.97
C LYS A 298 3.13 8.07 -22.51
N TRP A 299 2.09 7.72 -21.75
CA TRP A 299 1.16 8.71 -21.18
C TRP A 299 1.90 9.77 -20.38
N TRP A 300 2.88 9.35 -19.57
CA TRP A 300 3.70 10.25 -18.76
C TRP A 300 4.46 11.26 -19.62
N GLN A 301 5.17 10.80 -20.66
CA GLN A 301 5.92 11.66 -21.57
C GLN A 301 5.03 12.68 -22.32
N GLU A 302 3.80 12.28 -22.65
CA GLU A 302 2.82 13.14 -23.32
C GLU A 302 2.21 14.19 -22.38
N ASN A 303 1.92 13.83 -21.12
CA ASN A 303 1.10 14.63 -20.22
C ASN A 303 1.90 15.39 -19.14
N ILE A 304 3.15 15.01 -18.88
CA ILE A 304 3.98 15.59 -17.83
C ILE A 304 5.18 16.30 -18.44
N GLN A 305 5.12 17.63 -18.48
CA GLN A 305 6.26 18.47 -18.90
C GLN A 305 6.96 19.16 -17.72
N THR A 306 6.26 19.36 -16.60
CA THR A 306 6.77 20.11 -15.45
C THR A 306 6.35 19.47 -14.13
N ALA A 307 6.90 19.96 -13.01
CA ALA A 307 6.49 19.53 -11.66
C ALA A 307 5.01 19.83 -11.33
N CYS A 308 4.35 20.69 -12.13
CA CYS A 308 2.93 20.99 -11.99
C CYS A 308 2.03 20.00 -12.75
N GLY A 309 2.62 19.06 -13.52
CA GLY A 309 1.87 18.01 -14.21
C GLY A 309 1.03 17.19 -13.24
N ARG A 310 -0.24 16.96 -13.62
CA ARG A 310 -1.22 16.25 -12.79
C ARG A 310 -1.17 14.76 -13.05
N LEU A 311 -1.29 13.97 -11.99
CA LEU A 311 -1.11 12.52 -12.01
C LEU A 311 -2.45 11.80 -12.22
N ASP A 312 -2.46 10.76 -13.05
CA ASP A 312 -3.66 9.96 -13.34
C ASP A 312 -3.67 8.67 -12.50
N VAL A 313 -4.43 8.68 -11.41
CA VAL A 313 -4.50 7.52 -10.51
C VAL A 313 -5.93 7.15 -10.16
N THR A 314 -6.14 5.87 -9.81
CA THR A 314 -7.42 5.38 -9.27
C THR A 314 -7.22 4.90 -7.85
N CYS A 315 -7.96 5.45 -6.88
CA CYS A 315 -7.93 4.96 -5.51
C CYS A 315 -8.54 3.54 -5.44
N ARG A 316 -7.81 2.55 -4.93
CA ARG A 316 -8.30 1.16 -4.82
C ARG A 316 -9.44 1.02 -3.82
N ASP A 317 -9.43 1.82 -2.75
CA ASP A 317 -10.43 1.74 -1.68
C ASP A 317 -11.82 2.22 -2.13
N CYS A 318 -11.86 3.33 -2.88
CA CYS A 318 -13.12 3.95 -3.30
C CYS A 318 -13.35 3.90 -4.81
N GLY A 319 -12.45 3.37 -5.62
CA GLY A 319 -12.55 3.33 -7.08
C GLY A 319 -12.46 4.71 -7.76
N HIS A 320 -12.31 5.80 -7.00
CA HIS A 320 -12.32 7.14 -7.58
C HIS A 320 -11.06 7.40 -8.40
N HIS A 321 -11.28 7.76 -9.66
CA HIS A 321 -10.26 8.22 -10.59
C HIS A 321 -10.02 9.71 -10.43
N THR A 322 -8.77 10.12 -10.25
CA THR A 322 -8.41 11.52 -10.06
C THR A 322 -7.21 11.93 -10.90
N GLN A 323 -7.30 13.15 -11.43
CA GLN A 323 -6.24 13.87 -12.14
C GLN A 323 -6.00 15.24 -11.52
N THR A 324 -6.25 15.41 -10.22
CA THR A 324 -6.19 16.75 -9.57
C THR A 324 -4.87 17.03 -8.88
N THR A 325 -4.15 15.99 -8.44
CA THR A 325 -2.93 16.13 -7.65
C THR A 325 -1.70 16.21 -8.56
N SER A 326 -0.88 17.25 -8.37
CA SER A 326 0.36 17.43 -9.13
C SER A 326 1.53 16.64 -8.54
N ILE A 327 2.59 16.47 -9.34
CA ILE A 327 3.87 15.90 -8.90
C ILE A 327 4.43 16.66 -7.70
N GLN A 328 4.41 18.00 -7.74
CA GLN A 328 4.90 18.84 -6.66
C GLN A 328 4.11 18.60 -5.36
N SER A 329 2.79 18.46 -5.44
CA SER A 329 1.96 18.15 -4.26
C SER A 329 2.30 16.79 -3.66
N ILE A 330 2.44 15.74 -4.47
CA ILE A 330 2.85 14.41 -3.98
C ILE A 330 4.28 14.44 -3.38
N ALA A 331 5.21 15.16 -4.02
CA ALA A 331 6.57 15.35 -3.51
C ALA A 331 6.54 16.01 -2.12
N ALA A 332 5.71 17.05 -1.94
CA ALA A 332 5.49 17.74 -0.67
C ALA A 332 4.72 16.91 0.39
N GLY A 333 4.20 15.73 0.03
CA GLY A 333 3.49 14.86 0.98
C GLY A 333 1.97 15.00 1.00
N ALA A 334 1.38 15.77 0.08
CA ALA A 334 -0.06 15.76 -0.10
C ALA A 334 -0.52 14.37 -0.60
N GLY A 335 -1.72 13.96 -0.19
CA GLY A 335 -2.40 12.78 -0.74
C GLY A 335 -3.13 13.09 -2.05
N PHE A 336 -3.60 12.03 -2.72
CA PHE A 336 -4.51 12.19 -3.85
C PHE A 336 -5.91 12.57 -3.40
N GLY A 337 -6.53 13.49 -4.13
CA GLY A 337 -7.90 13.90 -3.88
C GLY A 337 -8.88 12.76 -4.26
N CYS A 338 -9.38 12.04 -3.26
CA CYS A 338 -10.40 11.00 -3.42
C CYS A 338 -11.39 11.01 -2.25
N PHE A 339 -12.51 10.27 -2.36
CA PHE A 339 -13.50 10.15 -1.29
C PHE A 339 -12.94 9.61 0.03
N CYS A 340 -11.89 8.78 -0.02
CA CYS A 340 -11.24 8.26 1.18
C CYS A 340 -10.43 9.32 1.95
N SER A 341 -9.94 10.34 1.24
CA SER A 341 -9.16 11.44 1.81
C SER A 341 -10.02 12.61 2.30
N GLY A 342 -11.34 12.57 2.08
CA GLY A 342 -12.25 13.70 2.34
C GLY A 342 -12.13 14.86 1.34
N ALA A 343 -11.21 14.78 0.38
CA ALA A 343 -11.03 15.81 -0.65
C ALA A 343 -12.23 15.94 -1.60
N ILE A 344 -13.03 14.89 -1.72
CA ILE A 344 -14.29 14.91 -2.48
C ILE A 344 -15.42 14.72 -1.48
N ARG A 345 -16.37 15.65 -1.52
CA ARG A 345 -17.54 15.63 -0.65
C ARG A 345 -18.47 14.49 -1.09
N TRP A 346 -18.80 13.61 -0.16
CA TRP A 346 -19.80 12.57 -0.38
C TRP A 346 -21.15 13.16 -0.79
N ALA A 347 -21.49 14.35 -0.30
CA ALA A 347 -22.71 15.10 -0.66
C ALA A 347 -22.87 15.40 -2.17
N SER A 348 -21.81 15.30 -2.97
CA SER A 348 -21.86 15.61 -4.41
C SER A 348 -22.65 14.56 -5.20
N ALA A 349 -23.16 14.93 -6.38
CA ALA A 349 -23.78 13.98 -7.31
C ALA A 349 -22.86 12.80 -7.69
N GLU A 350 -21.55 13.07 -7.79
CA GLU A 350 -20.54 12.06 -8.03
C GLU A 350 -20.35 11.12 -6.82
N GLY A 351 -20.44 11.66 -5.60
CA GLY A 351 -20.46 10.85 -4.37
C GLY A 351 -21.70 9.96 -4.28
N HIS A 352 -22.86 10.45 -4.72
CA HIS A 352 -24.08 9.67 -4.81
C HIS A 352 -23.94 8.50 -5.79
N ARG A 353 -23.56 8.79 -7.03
CA ARG A 353 -23.34 7.77 -8.08
C ARG A 353 -22.38 6.70 -7.61
N ARG A 354 -21.23 7.09 -7.05
CA ARG A 354 -20.23 6.13 -6.60
C ARG A 354 -20.69 5.29 -5.42
N PHE A 355 -21.48 5.85 -4.51
CA PHE A 355 -22.06 5.07 -3.42
C PHE A 355 -23.04 4.03 -3.94
N LEU A 356 -23.91 4.38 -4.90
CA LEU A 356 -24.82 3.42 -5.52
C LEU A 356 -24.06 2.28 -6.22
N GLU A 357 -22.99 2.58 -6.94
CA GLU A 357 -22.10 1.56 -7.52
C GLU A 357 -21.50 0.64 -6.46
N LEU A 358 -21.01 1.20 -5.35
CA LEU A 358 -20.48 0.41 -4.23
C LEU A 358 -21.55 -0.52 -3.66
N ILE A 359 -22.79 -0.05 -3.56
CA ILE A 359 -23.91 -0.87 -3.09
C ILE A 359 -24.20 -2.00 -4.06
N VAL A 360 -24.25 -1.73 -5.36
CA VAL A 360 -24.44 -2.75 -6.40
C VAL A 360 -23.29 -3.76 -6.40
N GLU A 361 -22.03 -3.30 -6.41
CA GLU A 361 -20.84 -4.16 -6.44
C GLU A 361 -20.78 -5.12 -5.25
N ARG A 362 -21.13 -4.66 -4.04
CA ARG A 362 -20.91 -5.45 -2.80
C ARG A 362 -22.15 -6.13 -2.27
N TYR A 363 -23.30 -5.49 -2.43
CA TYR A 363 -24.57 -5.94 -1.84
C TYR A 363 -25.59 -6.32 -2.92
N MET A 364 -25.29 -6.14 -4.21
CA MET A 364 -26.04 -6.61 -5.39
C MET A 364 -27.56 -6.61 -5.21
N ASP A 365 -28.12 -7.78 -4.90
CA ASP A 365 -29.52 -8.15 -4.79
C ASP A 365 -30.05 -8.20 -3.34
N LYS A 366 -29.20 -7.85 -2.36
CA LYS A 366 -29.52 -7.99 -0.93
C LYS A 366 -30.17 -6.75 -0.35
N CYS A 367 -30.03 -5.59 -0.99
CA CYS A 367 -30.73 -4.37 -0.61
C CYS A 367 -31.36 -3.63 -1.80
N ASP A 368 -32.32 -2.79 -1.45
CA ASP A 368 -32.93 -1.78 -2.29
C ASP A 368 -32.47 -0.40 -1.82
N ALA A 369 -31.87 0.33 -2.75
CA ALA A 369 -31.32 1.68 -2.57
C ALA A 369 -32.19 2.76 -3.24
N SER A 370 -33.35 2.39 -3.80
CA SER A 370 -34.25 3.26 -4.59
C SER A 370 -34.69 4.55 -3.88
N ARG A 371 -34.68 4.55 -2.54
CA ARG A 371 -35.06 5.70 -1.71
C ARG A 371 -33.99 6.78 -1.61
N MET A 372 -32.73 6.45 -1.91
CA MET A 372 -31.65 7.42 -1.96
C MET A 372 -31.68 8.12 -3.32
N THR A 373 -32.64 9.02 -3.52
CA THR A 373 -32.65 9.88 -4.71
C THR A 373 -31.50 10.89 -4.64
N SER A 374 -31.16 11.52 -5.77
CA SER A 374 -30.12 12.56 -5.78
C SER A 374 -30.41 13.69 -4.79
N ASP A 375 -31.68 14.12 -4.71
CA ASP A 375 -32.10 15.20 -3.81
C ASP A 375 -32.01 14.77 -2.34
N TRP A 376 -32.49 13.55 -2.03
CA TRP A 376 -32.36 13.00 -0.69
C TRP A 376 -30.89 12.91 -0.27
N TRP A 377 -30.02 12.46 -1.18
CA TRP A 377 -28.61 12.30 -0.95
C TRP A 377 -27.93 13.63 -0.63
N GLN A 378 -28.16 14.65 -1.45
CA GLN A 378 -27.60 15.99 -1.23
C GLN A 378 -28.06 16.62 0.09
N ALA A 379 -29.31 16.35 0.50
CA ALA A 379 -29.86 16.85 1.76
C ALA A 379 -29.34 16.08 2.99
N SER A 380 -29.13 14.77 2.86
CA SER A 380 -28.91 13.87 4.02
C SER A 380 -27.45 13.48 4.24
N ILE A 381 -26.61 13.57 3.20
CA ILE A 381 -25.22 13.13 3.25
C ILE A 381 -24.28 14.32 3.29
N ARG A 382 -23.44 14.40 4.34
CA ARG A 382 -22.40 15.43 4.48
C ARG A 382 -21.00 14.84 4.35
N ASP A 383 -20.79 13.66 4.92
CA ASP A 383 -19.50 13.00 5.05
C ASP A 383 -19.63 11.47 5.12
N ALA A 384 -18.53 10.77 5.38
CA ALA A 384 -18.52 9.30 5.48
C ALA A 384 -19.26 8.75 6.71
N HIS A 385 -19.59 9.58 7.71
CA HIS A 385 -20.33 9.18 8.90
C HIS A 385 -21.84 9.38 8.74
N SER A 386 -22.26 10.02 7.64
CA SER A 386 -23.68 10.20 7.33
C SER A 386 -24.36 8.84 7.13
N LYS A 387 -25.58 8.74 7.67
CA LYS A 387 -26.40 7.52 7.63
C LYS A 387 -27.07 7.38 6.27
N VAL A 388 -27.23 6.15 5.80
CA VAL A 388 -27.87 5.85 4.50
C VAL A 388 -29.26 5.27 4.70
N ASP A 389 -30.12 5.36 3.68
CA ASP A 389 -31.49 4.83 3.70
C ASP A 389 -31.62 3.67 2.71
N ILE A 390 -31.38 2.45 3.20
CA ILE A 390 -31.36 1.23 2.38
C ILE A 390 -32.30 0.18 2.98
N THR A 391 -33.00 -0.56 2.14
CA THR A 391 -33.96 -1.58 2.57
C THR A 391 -33.43 -2.98 2.27
N CYS A 392 -33.38 -3.88 3.25
CA CYS A 392 -32.99 -5.28 3.01
C CYS A 392 -34.02 -5.98 2.11
N LYS A 393 -33.64 -6.53 0.96
CA LYS A 393 -34.60 -7.26 0.11
C LYS A 393 -35.08 -8.57 0.75
N THR A 394 -34.28 -9.21 1.61
CA THR A 394 -34.65 -10.46 2.27
C THR A 394 -35.62 -10.26 3.43
N CYS A 395 -35.33 -9.33 4.34
CA CYS A 395 -36.17 -9.09 5.52
C CYS A 395 -37.00 -7.81 5.44
N ASN A 396 -37.00 -7.10 4.32
CA ASN A 396 -37.69 -5.83 4.11
C ASN A 396 -37.44 -4.78 5.21
N HIS A 397 -36.33 -4.92 5.95
CA HIS A 397 -35.98 -4.00 7.03
C HIS A 397 -35.32 -2.76 6.43
N ARG A 398 -35.85 -1.58 6.75
CA ARG A 398 -35.30 -0.29 6.36
C ARG A 398 -34.21 0.13 7.34
N ASN A 399 -32.97 0.02 6.89
CA ASN A 399 -31.82 0.51 7.62
C ASN A 399 -31.66 2.01 7.41
N THR A 400 -31.68 2.75 8.51
CA THR A 400 -31.37 4.19 8.56
C THR A 400 -30.22 4.49 9.53
N THR A 401 -29.44 3.47 9.91
CA THR A 401 -28.42 3.56 10.97
C THR A 401 -27.00 3.28 10.48
N SER A 402 -26.85 2.51 9.41
CA SER A 402 -25.56 2.25 8.78
C SER A 402 -25.03 3.50 8.10
N THR A 403 -23.72 3.71 8.21
CA THR A 403 -23.04 4.87 7.62
C THR A 403 -22.28 4.49 6.36
N ILE A 404 -22.01 5.47 5.49
CA ILE A 404 -21.21 5.26 4.27
C ILE A 404 -19.88 4.58 4.58
N GLY A 405 -19.19 5.03 5.64
CA GLY A 405 -17.91 4.50 6.07
C GLY A 405 -17.97 3.03 6.48
N THR A 406 -19.00 2.63 7.26
CA THR A 406 -19.16 1.23 7.67
C THR A 406 -19.39 0.30 6.46
N LEU A 407 -20.23 0.71 5.51
CA LEU A 407 -20.51 -0.08 4.31
C LEU A 407 -19.28 -0.15 3.39
N ARG A 408 -18.49 0.93 3.32
CA ARG A 408 -17.22 0.96 2.58
C ARG A 408 -16.16 0.03 3.16
N GLN A 409 -16.19 -0.23 4.47
CA GLN A 409 -15.27 -1.20 5.10
C GLN A 409 -15.73 -2.66 4.89
N GLY A 410 -16.86 -2.89 4.22
CA GLY A 410 -17.39 -4.23 3.97
C GLY A 410 -18.32 -4.75 5.07
N SER A 411 -18.61 -3.93 6.08
CA SER A 411 -19.61 -4.27 7.09
C SER A 411 -20.98 -4.40 6.43
N PHE A 412 -21.75 -5.41 6.82
CA PHE A 412 -23.11 -5.53 6.32
C PHE A 412 -24.00 -4.44 6.91
N PHE A 413 -24.98 -3.96 6.15
CA PHE A 413 -25.97 -3.04 6.70
C PHE A 413 -26.78 -3.74 7.80
N ALA A 414 -27.05 -3.02 8.89
CA ALA A 414 -27.81 -3.55 10.00
C ALA A 414 -29.22 -3.94 9.54
N CYS A 415 -29.52 -5.22 9.59
CA CYS A 415 -30.86 -5.75 9.31
C CYS A 415 -31.08 -7.02 10.13
N LEU A 416 -32.32 -7.50 10.14
CA LEU A 416 -32.73 -8.71 10.86
C LEU A 416 -32.03 -9.98 10.34
N CYS A 417 -31.60 -10.02 9.07
CA CYS A 417 -30.91 -11.17 8.47
C CYS A 417 -29.46 -11.33 8.93
N LYS A 418 -28.79 -10.26 9.35
CA LYS A 418 -27.35 -10.24 9.67
C LYS A 418 -27.04 -9.75 11.08
N GLY A 419 -28.04 -9.76 11.96
CA GLY A 419 -27.86 -9.50 13.39
C GLY A 419 -27.64 -8.03 13.76
N GLY A 420 -27.90 -7.09 12.85
CA GLY A 420 -27.82 -5.66 13.15
C GLY A 420 -29.03 -5.13 13.91
N ILE A 421 -30.13 -5.88 13.91
CA ILE A 421 -31.30 -5.64 14.75
C ILE A 421 -31.59 -6.87 15.58
N ARG A 422 -31.85 -6.64 16.86
CA ARG A 422 -32.21 -7.71 17.79
C ARG A 422 -33.63 -8.16 17.50
N TRP A 423 -33.81 -9.48 17.36
CA TRP A 423 -35.12 -10.08 17.20
C TRP A 423 -36.04 -9.82 18.37
N SER A 424 -35.50 -9.57 19.58
CA SER A 424 -36.23 -9.24 20.80
C SER A 424 -36.98 -7.89 20.78
N THR A 425 -36.92 -7.14 19.67
CA THR A 425 -37.58 -5.84 19.51
C THR A 425 -38.99 -5.98 18.94
N ALA A 426 -39.84 -4.96 19.14
CA ALA A 426 -41.20 -4.93 18.59
C ALA A 426 -41.19 -5.02 17.07
N GLU A 427 -40.18 -4.42 16.44
CA GLU A 427 -39.95 -4.53 15.00
C GLU A 427 -39.63 -5.98 14.58
N GLY A 428 -38.76 -6.67 15.32
CA GLY A 428 -38.45 -8.09 15.09
C GLY A 428 -39.70 -8.98 15.18
N HIS A 429 -40.54 -8.75 16.18
CA HIS A 429 -41.82 -9.45 16.35
C HIS A 429 -42.78 -9.21 15.18
N GLY A 430 -43.08 -7.94 14.88
CA GLY A 430 -43.98 -7.59 13.79
C GLY A 430 -43.48 -8.05 12.41
N ARG A 431 -42.16 -8.12 12.19
CA ARG A 431 -41.61 -8.72 10.96
C ARG A 431 -41.79 -10.23 10.92
N MET A 432 -41.58 -10.95 12.03
CA MET A 432 -41.78 -12.39 12.05
C MET A 432 -43.24 -12.77 11.72
N LEU A 433 -44.20 -12.08 12.32
CA LEU A 433 -45.63 -12.30 12.02
C LEU A 433 -45.93 -12.09 10.53
N ARG A 434 -45.43 -11.00 9.93
CA ARG A 434 -45.56 -10.76 8.48
C ARG A 434 -44.90 -11.85 7.65
N LEU A 435 -43.68 -12.28 8.00
CA LEU A 435 -42.97 -13.34 7.28
C LEU A 435 -43.75 -14.65 7.28
N ILE A 436 -44.40 -15.00 8.40
CA ILE A 436 -45.22 -16.20 8.50
C ILE A 436 -46.45 -16.07 7.59
N SER A 437 -47.15 -14.94 7.68
CA SER A 437 -48.33 -14.68 6.85
C SER A 437 -48.02 -14.61 5.36
N GLU A 438 -46.95 -13.91 4.95
CA GLU A 438 -46.52 -13.79 3.55
C GLU A 438 -46.15 -15.14 2.93
N ARG A 439 -45.50 -16.03 3.69
CA ARG A 439 -44.97 -17.30 3.16
C ARG A 439 -45.92 -18.47 3.29
N PHE A 440 -46.74 -18.48 4.32
CA PHE A 440 -47.57 -19.63 4.67
C PHE A 440 -49.06 -19.29 4.74
N GLY A 441 -49.44 -18.06 4.40
CA GLY A 441 -50.83 -17.60 4.45
C GLY A 441 -51.39 -17.68 5.87
N ASP A 442 -52.59 -18.22 5.98
CA ASP A 442 -53.32 -18.45 7.22
C ASP A 442 -53.05 -19.82 7.85
N LYS A 443 -52.23 -20.67 7.22
CA LYS A 443 -51.96 -22.06 7.64
C LYS A 443 -51.52 -22.21 9.10
N TYR A 444 -50.85 -21.20 9.65
CA TYR A 444 -50.37 -21.21 11.03
C TYR A 444 -51.03 -20.11 11.85
N ASP A 445 -51.58 -20.49 13.00
CA ASP A 445 -52.01 -19.57 14.03
C ASP A 445 -50.80 -19.11 14.86
N THR A 446 -50.57 -17.79 14.85
CA THR A 446 -49.50 -17.11 15.57
C THR A 446 -50.02 -16.38 16.82
N SER A 447 -51.28 -16.59 17.21
CA SER A 447 -51.90 -15.94 18.39
C SER A 447 -51.12 -16.16 19.69
N THR A 448 -50.46 -17.31 19.81
CA THR A 448 -49.58 -17.68 20.93
C THR A 448 -48.31 -16.83 21.00
N MET A 449 -47.86 -16.27 19.88
CA MET A 449 -46.72 -15.37 19.81
C MET A 449 -47.15 -13.93 20.07
N SER A 450 -47.79 -13.67 21.22
CA SER A 450 -48.08 -12.30 21.66
C SER A 450 -46.78 -11.51 21.87
N TRP A 451 -46.86 -10.17 21.94
CA TRP A 451 -45.68 -9.36 22.19
C TRP A 451 -45.00 -9.70 23.54
N ALA A 452 -45.80 -9.91 24.59
CA ALA A 452 -45.29 -10.31 25.90
C ALA A 452 -44.58 -11.68 25.87
N TRP A 453 -45.13 -12.64 25.13
CA TRP A 453 -44.47 -13.94 24.91
C TRP A 453 -43.15 -13.75 24.15
N TRP A 454 -43.18 -12.96 23.08
CA TRP A 454 -42.03 -12.72 22.22
C TRP A 454 -40.86 -12.11 23.00
N GLN A 455 -41.11 -11.08 23.83
CA GLN A 455 -40.08 -10.44 24.64
C GLN A 455 -39.38 -11.41 25.60
N SER A 456 -40.13 -12.36 26.17
CA SER A 456 -39.60 -13.31 27.15
C SER A 456 -38.88 -14.51 26.51
N HIS A 457 -39.18 -14.86 25.25
CA HIS A 457 -38.70 -16.09 24.63
C HIS A 457 -37.76 -15.88 23.43
N VAL A 458 -37.76 -14.69 22.83
CA VAL A 458 -36.95 -14.38 21.64
C VAL A 458 -35.85 -13.39 21.97
N THR A 459 -34.62 -13.88 22.00
CA THR A 459 -33.42 -13.06 22.24
C THR A 459 -32.52 -12.98 21.01
N ARG A 460 -32.53 -13.99 20.13
CA ARG A 460 -31.64 -14.14 18.98
C ARG A 460 -32.30 -14.93 17.84
N ALA A 461 -31.64 -14.99 16.68
CA ALA A 461 -32.19 -15.58 15.45
C ALA A 461 -32.32 -17.12 15.46
N ASP A 462 -31.75 -17.78 16.46
CA ASP A 462 -31.87 -19.21 16.74
C ASP A 462 -32.95 -19.52 17.80
N SER A 463 -33.59 -18.49 18.38
CA SER A 463 -34.76 -18.67 19.24
C SER A 463 -35.83 -19.47 18.50
N LYS A 464 -36.49 -20.36 19.26
CA LYS A 464 -37.58 -21.20 18.77
C LYS A 464 -38.89 -20.43 18.79
N LEU A 465 -39.73 -20.69 17.81
CA LEU A 465 -41.07 -20.15 17.67
C LEU A 465 -42.10 -21.19 18.08
N ILE A 466 -43.24 -20.70 18.57
CA ILE A 466 -44.41 -21.52 18.90
C ILE A 466 -45.53 -21.10 17.98
N VAL A 467 -45.93 -21.98 17.06
CA VAL A 467 -47.10 -21.75 16.19
C VAL A 467 -47.96 -22.99 16.15
N THR A 468 -49.27 -22.81 15.95
CA THR A 468 -50.22 -23.91 15.85
C THR A 468 -50.67 -24.06 14.41
N CYS A 469 -50.46 -25.23 13.81
CA CYS A 469 -50.99 -25.51 12.47
C CYS A 469 -52.53 -25.52 12.51
N ARG A 470 -53.20 -24.80 11.62
CA ARG A 470 -54.66 -24.78 11.58
C ARG A 470 -55.24 -26.11 11.09
N ASP A 471 -54.56 -26.77 10.15
CA ASP A 471 -55.05 -28.00 9.52
C ASP A 471 -55.00 -29.20 10.47
N CYS A 472 -53.84 -29.48 11.07
CA CYS A 472 -53.65 -30.66 11.94
C CYS A 472 -53.65 -30.34 13.43
N ARG A 473 -53.89 -29.08 13.82
CA ARG A 473 -53.87 -28.59 15.21
C ARG A 473 -52.55 -28.80 15.97
N HIS A 474 -51.50 -29.32 15.33
CA HIS A 474 -50.20 -29.52 15.95
C HIS A 474 -49.53 -28.20 16.31
N CYS A 475 -49.11 -28.08 17.57
CA CYS A 475 -48.34 -26.96 18.10
C CYS A 475 -46.84 -27.19 17.91
N SER A 476 -46.25 -26.59 16.87
CA SER A 476 -44.81 -26.67 16.60
C SER A 476 -44.05 -25.75 17.56
N LYS A 477 -43.20 -26.34 18.43
CA LYS A 477 -42.37 -25.60 19.41
C LYS A 477 -40.87 -25.56 19.08
N ASN A 478 -40.46 -26.19 17.97
CA ASN A 478 -39.04 -26.42 17.67
C ASN A 478 -38.51 -25.67 16.44
N THR A 479 -39.36 -24.95 15.73
CA THR A 479 -38.96 -24.22 14.51
C THR A 479 -38.20 -22.96 14.89
N ARG A 480 -36.99 -22.77 14.35
CA ARG A 480 -36.15 -21.60 14.64
C ARG A 480 -36.51 -20.43 13.72
N ILE A 481 -36.33 -19.20 14.19
CA ILE A 481 -36.49 -17.96 13.40
C ILE A 481 -35.72 -18.06 12.06
N LYS A 482 -34.44 -18.46 12.11
CA LYS A 482 -33.61 -18.62 10.90
C LYS A 482 -34.20 -19.60 9.88
N SER A 483 -34.83 -20.69 10.33
CA SER A 483 -35.47 -21.67 9.44
C SER A 483 -36.65 -21.05 8.68
N VAL A 484 -37.48 -20.28 9.39
CA VAL A 484 -38.60 -19.54 8.79
C VAL A 484 -38.11 -18.51 7.77
N GLN A 485 -37.04 -17.77 8.08
CA GLN A 485 -36.43 -16.83 7.14
C GLN A 485 -35.94 -17.49 5.84
N GLN A 486 -35.46 -18.73 5.94
CA GLN A 486 -35.01 -19.54 4.81
C GLN A 486 -36.18 -20.19 4.05
N GLY A 487 -37.42 -19.97 4.48
CA GLY A 487 -38.62 -20.54 3.85
C GLY A 487 -38.91 -21.98 4.26
N GLN A 488 -38.24 -22.49 5.28
CA GLN A 488 -38.60 -23.78 5.84
C GLN A 488 -39.94 -23.65 6.58
N GLY A 489 -40.88 -24.54 6.29
CA GLY A 489 -42.15 -24.60 6.99
C GLY A 489 -41.97 -24.98 8.46
N PHE A 490 -43.01 -24.72 9.26
CA PHE A 490 -43.06 -25.19 10.64
C PHE A 490 -43.31 -26.69 10.61
N GLY A 491 -42.53 -27.46 11.40
CA GLY A 491 -42.57 -28.92 11.46
C GLY A 491 -43.87 -29.46 12.06
N CYS A 492 -45.01 -29.16 11.43
CA CYS A 492 -46.30 -29.68 11.80
C CYS A 492 -46.51 -31.08 11.21
N LEU A 493 -47.38 -31.85 11.85
CA LEU A 493 -47.75 -33.20 11.41
C LEU A 493 -48.34 -33.23 9.99
N CYS A 494 -48.72 -32.08 9.41
CA CYS A 494 -49.13 -32.02 8.01
C CYS A 494 -48.05 -32.46 7.02
N ARG A 495 -46.77 -32.45 7.42
CA ARG A 495 -45.67 -32.98 6.60
C ARG A 495 -45.50 -34.49 6.75
N ASN A 496 -45.79 -35.03 7.94
CA ASN A 496 -45.63 -36.44 8.30
C ASN A 496 -47.01 -37.05 8.63
N LYS A 497 -48.03 -36.74 7.82
CA LYS A 497 -49.43 -37.10 8.13
C LYS A 497 -49.59 -38.61 8.22
N THR A 498 -48.91 -39.31 7.33
CA THR A 498 -48.98 -40.77 7.23
C THR A 498 -48.30 -41.43 8.42
N GLU A 499 -47.12 -40.96 8.79
CA GLU A 499 -46.36 -41.46 9.93
C GLU A 499 -47.10 -41.20 11.24
N ALA A 500 -47.73 -40.02 11.38
CA ALA A 500 -48.58 -39.72 12.54
C ALA A 500 -49.80 -40.65 12.62
N LYS A 501 -50.48 -40.87 11.48
CA LYS A 501 -51.64 -41.77 11.39
C LYS A 501 -51.26 -43.21 11.73
N LEU A 502 -50.10 -43.67 11.25
CA LEU A 502 -49.60 -45.01 11.58
C LEU A 502 -49.21 -45.11 13.05
N LEU A 503 -48.53 -44.12 13.62
CA LEU A 503 -48.14 -44.11 15.03
C LEU A 503 -49.33 -44.22 15.96
N GLU A 504 -50.38 -43.43 15.71
CA GLU A 504 -51.60 -43.45 16.49
C GLU A 504 -52.21 -44.85 16.49
N TRP A 505 -52.40 -45.43 15.31
CA TRP A 505 -52.93 -46.79 15.17
C TRP A 505 -52.04 -47.86 15.84
N LEU A 506 -50.72 -47.74 15.72
CA LEU A 506 -49.77 -48.66 16.39
C LEU A 506 -49.87 -48.55 17.91
N GLY A 507 -50.00 -47.32 18.44
CA GLY A 507 -50.17 -47.07 19.86
C GLY A 507 -51.48 -47.62 20.42
N GLU A 508 -52.57 -47.51 19.65
CA GLU A 508 -53.87 -48.10 19.99
C GLU A 508 -53.84 -49.64 19.96
N SER A 509 -53.18 -50.23 18.95
CA SER A 509 -53.21 -51.66 18.71
C SER A 509 -52.25 -52.47 19.61
N TYR A 510 -51.09 -51.90 19.95
CA TYR A 510 -50.02 -52.61 20.66
C TYR A 510 -49.63 -51.97 22.00
N GLY A 511 -50.18 -50.80 22.31
CA GLY A 511 -49.83 -50.01 23.50
C GLY A 511 -48.67 -49.05 23.24
N VAL A 512 -48.82 -47.81 23.73
CA VAL A 512 -47.86 -46.71 23.52
C VAL A 512 -46.43 -47.05 23.95
N GLY A 513 -46.26 -47.85 25.01
CA GLY A 513 -44.94 -48.25 25.52
C GLY A 513 -44.19 -49.25 24.62
N THR A 514 -44.87 -49.88 23.68
CA THR A 514 -44.31 -50.90 22.79
C THR A 514 -43.80 -50.31 21.47
N VAL A 515 -44.18 -49.07 21.16
CA VAL A 515 -43.84 -48.40 19.89
C VAL A 515 -42.67 -47.44 20.09
N SER A 516 -41.58 -47.65 19.37
CA SER A 516 -40.43 -46.75 19.29
C SER A 516 -40.45 -45.96 17.99
N TRP A 517 -40.30 -44.64 18.07
CA TRP A 517 -40.23 -43.75 16.90
C TRP A 517 -38.78 -43.56 16.44
N GLN A 518 -38.54 -43.62 15.12
CA GLN A 518 -37.22 -43.41 14.51
C GLN A 518 -36.11 -44.30 15.10
N VAL A 519 -36.34 -45.62 15.04
CA VAL A 519 -35.41 -46.61 15.61
C VAL A 519 -34.07 -46.53 14.89
N GLN A 520 -33.02 -46.20 15.64
CA GLN A 520 -31.66 -46.13 15.16
C GLN A 520 -30.96 -47.48 15.33
N GLY A 521 -30.09 -47.82 14.39
CA GLY A 521 -29.25 -49.01 14.51
C GLY A 521 -28.39 -49.28 13.28
N CYS A 522 -28.92 -48.96 12.10
CA CYS A 522 -28.17 -49.05 10.85
C CYS A 522 -27.27 -47.81 10.69
N LEU A 523 -25.97 -48.00 10.51
CA LEU A 523 -25.01 -46.93 10.17
C LEU A 523 -24.64 -47.04 8.70
N ASN A 524 -24.79 -45.94 7.97
CA ASN A 524 -24.34 -45.88 6.58
C ASN A 524 -22.80 -45.93 6.56
N PRO A 525 -22.17 -46.95 5.95
CA PRO A 525 -20.72 -47.13 6.04
C PRO A 525 -19.94 -46.03 5.31
N ALA A 526 -20.52 -45.44 4.26
CA ALA A 526 -19.86 -44.40 3.48
C ALA A 526 -19.87 -43.04 4.20
N THR A 527 -20.88 -42.75 5.03
CA THR A 527 -21.07 -41.42 5.64
C THR A 527 -20.98 -41.40 7.17
N GLY A 528 -21.00 -42.57 7.81
CA GLY A 528 -21.07 -42.71 9.27
C GLY A 528 -22.39 -42.23 9.90
N ARG A 529 -23.39 -41.86 9.09
CA ARG A 529 -24.68 -41.36 9.58
C ARG A 529 -25.65 -42.49 9.86
N THR A 530 -26.49 -42.33 10.88
CA THR A 530 -27.57 -43.27 11.19
C THR A 530 -28.64 -43.26 10.09
N LEU A 531 -29.15 -44.45 9.77
CA LEU A 531 -30.26 -44.71 8.86
C LEU A 531 -31.44 -45.23 9.69
N PRO A 532 -32.28 -44.35 10.26
CA PRO A 532 -33.36 -44.77 11.14
C PRO A 532 -34.48 -45.47 10.37
N PHE A 533 -35.16 -46.42 11.02
CA PHE A 533 -36.46 -46.93 10.59
C PHE A 533 -37.58 -46.08 11.17
N ASP A 534 -38.70 -45.93 10.48
CA ASP A 534 -39.78 -45.05 10.95
C ASP A 534 -40.34 -45.48 12.31
N PHE A 535 -40.55 -46.80 12.49
CA PHE A 535 -41.05 -47.37 13.73
C PHE A 535 -40.36 -48.68 14.12
N GLY A 536 -40.42 -49.01 15.40
CA GLY A 536 -40.16 -50.36 15.89
C GLY A 536 -41.14 -50.80 16.97
N LEU A 537 -41.42 -52.09 17.01
CA LEU A 537 -42.29 -52.76 17.97
C LEU A 537 -41.51 -53.84 18.74
N PHE A 538 -41.94 -54.12 19.97
CA PHE A 538 -41.40 -55.19 20.83
C PHE A 538 -39.88 -55.09 20.98
N ASP A 539 -39.41 -54.02 21.61
CA ASP A 539 -37.97 -53.70 21.74
C ASP A 539 -37.24 -53.66 20.39
N SER A 540 -37.96 -53.20 19.36
CA SER A 540 -37.47 -53.07 17.98
C SER A 540 -37.10 -54.40 17.30
N HIS A 541 -37.71 -55.51 17.73
CA HIS A 541 -37.62 -56.80 17.02
C HIS A 541 -38.33 -56.74 15.67
N VAL A 542 -39.46 -56.02 15.60
CA VAL A 542 -40.18 -55.73 14.36
C VAL A 542 -39.95 -54.27 14.02
N LEU A 543 -39.42 -54.00 12.83
CA LEU A 543 -39.16 -52.67 12.29
C LEU A 543 -40.15 -52.38 11.18
N ILE A 544 -40.67 -51.16 11.12
CA ILE A 544 -41.63 -50.74 10.09
C ILE A 544 -41.06 -49.53 9.35
N GLU A 545 -41.12 -49.59 8.02
CA GLU A 545 -40.75 -48.51 7.12
C GLU A 545 -41.96 -48.07 6.29
N LEU A 546 -42.21 -46.76 6.22
CA LEU A 546 -43.19 -46.13 5.35
C LEU A 546 -42.51 -45.57 4.10
N ASP A 547 -42.66 -46.27 2.99
CA ASP A 547 -42.03 -45.93 1.72
C ASP A 547 -42.86 -44.90 0.94
N GLY A 548 -42.29 -43.71 0.76
CA GLY A 548 -42.85 -42.70 -0.13
C GLY A 548 -42.61 -43.03 -1.61
N ASP A 549 -43.44 -42.51 -2.52
CA ASP A 549 -43.26 -42.82 -3.96
C ASP A 549 -41.98 -42.21 -4.55
N ILE A 550 -41.48 -41.13 -3.96
CA ILE A 550 -40.32 -40.40 -4.45
C ILE A 550 -39.04 -41.02 -3.89
N GLY A 551 -38.17 -41.52 -4.77
CA GLY A 551 -36.86 -42.09 -4.46
C GLY A 551 -36.89 -43.59 -4.17
N HIS A 552 -37.77 -44.08 -3.29
CA HIS A 552 -37.77 -45.48 -2.84
C HIS A 552 -37.93 -46.50 -3.97
N PHE A 553 -38.69 -46.15 -5.01
CA PHE A 553 -38.97 -47.03 -6.15
C PHE A 553 -38.21 -46.63 -7.43
N GLY A 554 -37.19 -45.77 -7.32
CA GLY A 554 -36.40 -45.30 -8.46
C GLY A 554 -36.97 -44.08 -9.19
N GLU A 555 -38.18 -43.64 -8.84
CA GLU A 555 -38.78 -42.41 -9.34
C GLU A 555 -38.09 -41.21 -8.67
N GLY A 556 -37.18 -40.55 -9.40
CA GLY A 556 -36.43 -39.40 -8.91
C GLY A 556 -37.30 -38.17 -8.62
N TRP A 557 -36.74 -37.19 -7.91
CA TRP A 557 -37.40 -35.90 -7.71
C TRP A 557 -37.54 -35.18 -9.07
N PRO A 558 -38.74 -34.67 -9.44
CA PRO A 558 -38.90 -33.88 -10.66
C PRO A 558 -37.88 -32.73 -10.71
N GLY A 559 -37.09 -32.67 -11.78
CA GLY A 559 -36.04 -31.66 -11.96
C GLY A 559 -34.71 -31.93 -11.25
N CYS A 560 -34.52 -33.10 -10.61
CA CYS A 560 -33.22 -33.50 -10.09
C CYS A 560 -32.47 -34.37 -11.12
N PRO A 561 -31.33 -33.91 -11.68
CA PRO A 561 -30.56 -34.68 -12.66
C PRO A 561 -29.90 -35.95 -12.09
N LEU A 562 -29.96 -36.15 -10.76
CA LEU A 562 -29.33 -37.25 -10.04
C LEU A 562 -30.26 -38.46 -9.77
N GLY A 563 -31.43 -38.52 -10.42
CA GLY A 563 -32.37 -39.64 -10.27
C GLY A 563 -32.87 -39.83 -8.83
N ASP A 564 -32.97 -41.09 -8.40
CA ASP A 564 -33.39 -41.49 -7.04
C ASP A 564 -32.34 -41.27 -5.95
N ARG A 565 -31.16 -40.74 -6.29
CA ARG A 565 -30.02 -40.50 -5.37
C ARG A 565 -29.56 -41.76 -4.59
N GLY A 566 -29.78 -42.94 -5.14
CA GLY A 566 -29.39 -44.20 -4.50
C GLY A 566 -30.23 -44.57 -3.27
N VAL A 567 -31.46 -44.06 -3.19
CA VAL A 567 -32.40 -44.43 -2.11
C VAL A 567 -32.70 -45.94 -2.12
N PRO A 568 -32.96 -46.61 -3.25
CA PRO A 568 -33.20 -48.05 -3.27
C PRO A 568 -32.05 -48.88 -2.69
N GLU A 569 -30.80 -48.55 -3.04
CA GLU A 569 -29.61 -49.24 -2.51
C GLU A 569 -29.47 -49.05 -1.00
N ARG A 570 -29.76 -47.84 -0.51
CA ARG A 570 -29.74 -47.53 0.92
C ARG A 570 -30.82 -48.32 1.68
N ASP A 571 -31.98 -48.49 1.08
CA ASP A 571 -33.09 -49.22 1.66
C ASP A 571 -32.81 -50.73 1.72
N LEU A 572 -32.19 -51.28 0.69
CA LEU A 572 -31.72 -52.67 0.68
C LEU A 572 -30.61 -52.89 1.71
N PHE A 573 -29.70 -51.92 1.86
CA PHE A 573 -28.69 -51.98 2.92
C PHE A 573 -29.33 -51.99 4.32
N LYS A 574 -30.36 -51.19 4.56
CA LYS A 574 -31.13 -51.22 5.82
C LYS A 574 -31.79 -52.59 6.06
N GLU A 575 -32.40 -53.16 5.02
CA GLU A 575 -33.01 -54.49 5.08
C GLU A 575 -32.01 -55.57 5.44
N GLN A 576 -30.88 -55.60 4.75
CA GLN A 576 -29.82 -56.56 5.01
C GLN A 576 -29.32 -56.44 6.45
N TRP A 577 -29.03 -55.22 6.91
CA TRP A 577 -28.62 -54.98 8.29
C TRP A 577 -29.66 -55.47 9.31
N ALA A 578 -30.94 -55.23 9.07
CA ALA A 578 -32.00 -55.67 9.97
C ALA A 578 -32.08 -57.20 10.05
N VAL A 579 -31.97 -57.90 8.91
CA VAL A 579 -31.97 -59.36 8.86
C VAL A 579 -30.75 -59.94 9.57
N GLU A 580 -29.55 -59.41 9.30
CA GLU A 580 -28.29 -59.83 9.94
C GLU A 580 -28.29 -59.61 11.46
N THR A 581 -29.01 -58.60 11.94
CA THR A 581 -29.17 -58.30 13.37
C THR A 581 -30.36 -58.99 14.03
N GLY A 582 -30.98 -59.95 13.34
CA GLY A 582 -32.02 -60.79 13.93
C GLY A 582 -33.43 -60.19 13.94
N ARG A 583 -33.71 -59.19 13.08
CA ARG A 583 -34.96 -58.40 13.10
C ARG A 583 -35.84 -58.71 11.89
N VAL A 584 -37.13 -58.39 12.03
CA VAL A 584 -38.11 -58.43 10.94
C VAL A 584 -38.35 -57.00 10.45
N VAL A 585 -38.34 -56.79 9.13
CA VAL A 585 -38.71 -55.51 8.51
C VAL A 585 -40.04 -55.66 7.81
N ILE A 586 -40.98 -54.77 8.08
CA ILE A 586 -42.26 -54.66 7.37
C ILE A 586 -42.25 -53.35 6.59
N ARG A 587 -42.47 -53.40 5.29
CA ARG A 587 -42.52 -52.21 4.42
C ARG A 587 -43.94 -51.95 3.93
N LEU A 588 -44.35 -50.70 4.04
CA LEU A 588 -45.69 -50.21 3.70
C LEU A 588 -45.58 -49.00 2.78
N LEU A 589 -46.46 -48.88 1.79
CA LEU A 589 -46.57 -47.68 0.97
C LEU A 589 -47.21 -46.53 1.75
N GLN A 590 -46.51 -45.39 1.76
CA GLN A 590 -46.98 -44.18 2.43
C GLN A 590 -48.30 -43.66 1.83
N GLN A 591 -48.53 -43.83 0.52
CA GLN A 591 -49.80 -43.43 -0.10
C GLN A 591 -50.98 -44.26 0.39
N ASP A 592 -50.79 -45.56 0.58
CA ASP A 592 -51.88 -46.46 0.92
C ASP A 592 -52.36 -46.23 2.35
N VAL A 593 -51.41 -46.02 3.26
CA VAL A 593 -51.71 -45.60 4.64
C VAL A 593 -52.36 -44.22 4.66
N LEU A 594 -51.90 -43.27 3.85
CA LEU A 594 -52.46 -41.92 3.84
C LEU A 594 -53.91 -41.90 3.34
N LYS A 595 -54.19 -42.59 2.24
CA LYS A 595 -55.47 -42.57 1.52
C LYS A 595 -56.47 -43.65 1.97
N ASP A 596 -56.04 -44.59 2.82
CA ASP A 596 -56.79 -45.82 3.12
C ASP A 596 -57.21 -46.55 1.82
N SER A 597 -56.31 -46.60 0.85
CA SER A 597 -56.58 -47.21 -0.47
C SER A 597 -56.72 -48.74 -0.38
N ILE A 598 -56.09 -49.35 0.62
CA ILE A 598 -56.24 -50.75 0.99
C ILE A 598 -56.38 -50.89 2.51
N ASP A 599 -56.78 -52.08 2.97
CA ASP A 599 -56.80 -52.41 4.41
C ASP A 599 -55.39 -52.72 4.93
N TRP A 600 -54.56 -51.67 4.99
CA TRP A 600 -53.20 -51.74 5.48
C TRP A 600 -53.14 -52.11 6.98
N ARG A 601 -54.22 -51.87 7.74
CA ARG A 601 -54.33 -52.21 9.16
C ARG A 601 -54.39 -53.72 9.34
N ALA A 602 -55.30 -54.39 8.62
CA ALA A 602 -55.40 -55.85 8.64
C ALA A 602 -54.08 -56.50 8.19
N PHE A 603 -53.51 -56.03 7.07
CA PHE A 603 -52.20 -56.50 6.59
C PHE A 603 -51.11 -56.36 7.66
N LEU A 604 -50.99 -55.19 8.29
CA LEU A 604 -49.95 -54.95 9.28
C LEU A 604 -50.18 -55.78 10.55
N GLN A 605 -51.43 -55.92 10.99
CA GLN A 605 -51.79 -56.73 12.15
C GLN A 605 -51.41 -58.20 11.96
N ASP A 606 -51.79 -58.79 10.83
CA ASP A 606 -51.48 -60.19 10.48
C ASP A 606 -49.97 -60.39 10.33
N THR A 607 -49.30 -59.44 9.68
CA THR A 607 -47.86 -59.51 9.43
C THR A 607 -47.05 -59.41 10.72
N VAL A 608 -47.43 -58.51 11.64
CA VAL A 608 -46.80 -58.38 12.95
C VAL A 608 -47.03 -59.64 13.78
N ALA A 609 -48.25 -60.18 13.82
CA ALA A 609 -48.55 -61.42 14.53
C ALA A 609 -47.70 -62.60 14.01
N ALA A 610 -47.61 -62.74 12.69
CA ALA A 610 -46.77 -63.75 12.04
C ALA A 610 -45.27 -63.55 12.32
N ALA A 611 -44.79 -62.31 12.38
CA ALA A 611 -43.40 -61.98 12.69
C ALA A 611 -43.05 -62.37 14.13
N VAL A 612 -43.89 -62.01 15.09
CA VAL A 612 -43.72 -62.32 16.52
C VAL A 612 -43.76 -63.84 16.76
N ALA A 613 -44.67 -64.55 16.10
CA ALA A 613 -44.77 -66.01 16.22
C ALA A 613 -43.56 -66.74 15.62
N ALA A 614 -43.09 -66.33 14.44
CA ALA A 614 -42.01 -67.03 13.75
C ALA A 614 -40.63 -66.76 14.37
N ARG A 615 -40.40 -65.56 14.93
CA ARG A 615 -39.09 -65.08 15.44
C ARG A 615 -37.93 -65.29 14.44
N ARG A 616 -38.24 -65.27 13.14
CA ARG A 616 -37.26 -65.46 12.08
C ARG A 616 -37.00 -64.14 11.37
N PRO A 617 -35.73 -63.71 11.25
CA PRO A 617 -35.39 -62.47 10.55
C PRO A 617 -35.81 -62.57 9.09
N ARG A 618 -36.54 -61.57 8.60
CA ARG A 618 -37.04 -61.49 7.22
C ARG A 618 -37.54 -60.09 6.88
N VAL A 619 -37.67 -59.82 5.59
CA VAL A 619 -38.32 -58.61 5.08
C VAL A 619 -39.66 -58.98 4.46
N ILE A 620 -40.72 -58.31 4.88
CA ILE A 620 -42.10 -58.50 4.41
C ILE A 620 -42.55 -57.20 3.78
N THR A 621 -43.04 -57.27 2.55
CA THR A 621 -43.58 -56.13 1.81
C THR A 621 -45.07 -56.28 1.64
N GLN A 622 -45.78 -55.17 1.69
CA GLN A 622 -47.16 -55.07 1.23
C GLN A 622 -47.29 -55.60 -0.21
N ASP A 623 -48.40 -56.26 -0.53
CA ASP A 623 -48.69 -56.70 -1.89
C ASP A 623 -49.14 -55.50 -2.74
N SER A 624 -48.16 -54.77 -3.28
CA SER A 624 -48.40 -53.60 -4.11
C SER A 624 -47.55 -53.65 -5.39
N PRO A 625 -48.08 -53.23 -6.55
CA PRO A 625 -47.34 -53.20 -7.81
C PRO A 625 -45.98 -52.49 -7.72
N LYS A 626 -45.86 -51.47 -6.85
CA LYS A 626 -44.61 -50.72 -6.65
C LYS A 626 -43.48 -51.59 -6.08
N TYR A 627 -43.79 -52.59 -5.25
CA TYR A 627 -42.79 -53.52 -4.72
C TYR A 627 -42.44 -54.65 -5.69
N HIS A 628 -43.22 -54.84 -6.76
CA HIS A 628 -43.05 -55.92 -7.74
C HIS A 628 -42.46 -55.46 -9.07
N ALA A 629 -42.08 -54.19 -9.18
CA ALA A 629 -41.54 -53.59 -10.40
C ALA A 629 -40.54 -52.47 -10.09
N GLY A 630 -39.82 -52.04 -11.13
CA GLY A 630 -38.88 -50.92 -11.05
C GLY A 630 -37.55 -51.26 -10.36
N ARG A 631 -36.73 -50.23 -10.16
CA ARG A 631 -35.33 -50.39 -9.74
C ARG A 631 -35.16 -51.06 -8.39
N TYR A 632 -36.02 -50.75 -7.42
CA TYR A 632 -35.96 -51.40 -6.10
C TYR A 632 -36.18 -52.91 -6.21
N TYR A 633 -37.18 -53.35 -6.98
CA TYR A 633 -37.43 -54.77 -7.26
C TYR A 633 -36.26 -55.42 -7.99
N GLU A 634 -35.74 -54.77 -9.05
CA GLU A 634 -34.59 -55.24 -9.82
C GLU A 634 -33.34 -55.41 -8.95
N LEU A 635 -33.04 -54.46 -8.07
CA LEU A 635 -31.90 -54.58 -7.15
C LEU A 635 -32.10 -55.69 -6.11
N ARG A 636 -33.34 -55.87 -5.63
CA ARG A 636 -33.66 -56.86 -4.61
C ARG A 636 -33.65 -58.29 -5.13
N PHE A 637 -34.05 -58.52 -6.38
CA PHE A 637 -34.23 -59.87 -6.95
C PHE A 637 -33.39 -60.16 -8.21
N GLY A 638 -32.93 -59.12 -8.93
CA GLY A 638 -32.30 -59.22 -10.24
C GLY A 638 -30.84 -59.68 -10.26
N ASN A 639 -30.11 -59.60 -9.13
CA ASN A 639 -28.70 -60.07 -9.04
C ASN A 639 -28.54 -61.59 -8.82
N SER A 640 -29.51 -62.37 -9.27
CA SER A 640 -29.56 -63.83 -9.13
C SER A 640 -28.44 -64.60 -9.86
N SER A 641 -27.56 -63.94 -10.60
CA SER A 641 -26.42 -64.55 -11.32
C SER A 641 -25.15 -64.75 -10.48
N ASN A 642 -25.07 -64.21 -9.25
CA ASN A 642 -24.01 -64.53 -8.28
C ASN A 642 -24.64 -65.08 -6.99
N LYS A 643 -24.83 -66.40 -6.89
CA LYS A 643 -25.37 -67.07 -5.69
C LYS A 643 -24.27 -67.40 -4.66
N PRO A 644 -24.36 -66.89 -3.43
CA PRO A 644 -24.25 -67.71 -2.22
C PRO A 644 -25.55 -68.51 -2.03
N GLN A 645 -25.47 -69.66 -1.36
CA GLN A 645 -26.56 -70.62 -1.20
C GLN A 645 -27.86 -70.03 -0.60
N ALA A 646 -28.98 -70.57 -1.08
CA ALA A 646 -30.35 -70.11 -0.89
C ALA A 646 -30.79 -70.00 0.59
N GLY A 647 -31.18 -68.79 1.00
CA GLY A 647 -32.19 -68.59 2.04
C GLY A 647 -33.61 -68.71 1.44
N PRO A 648 -34.64 -68.98 2.26
CA PRO A 648 -35.99 -69.25 1.78
C PRO A 648 -36.63 -68.03 1.11
N HIS A 649 -37.33 -68.27 -0.01
CA HIS A 649 -38.13 -67.28 -0.73
C HIS A 649 -39.13 -66.58 0.20
N PRO A 650 -39.42 -65.28 -0.01
CA PRO A 650 -40.42 -64.55 0.76
C PRO A 650 -41.80 -65.22 0.62
N ILE A 651 -42.42 -65.51 1.78
CA ILE A 651 -43.77 -66.06 1.87
C ILE A 651 -44.74 -64.91 1.60
N GLN A 652 -45.47 -64.98 0.49
CA GLN A 652 -46.61 -64.12 0.24
C GLN A 652 -47.76 -64.57 1.16
N ILE A 653 -48.29 -63.67 1.98
CA ILE A 653 -49.54 -63.90 2.71
C ILE A 653 -50.66 -63.46 1.76
N PRO A 654 -51.54 -64.36 1.29
CA PRO A 654 -52.67 -63.96 0.48
C PRO A 654 -53.54 -62.97 1.24
N SER A 655 -53.89 -61.84 0.61
CA SER A 655 -54.95 -60.97 1.10
C SER A 655 -56.20 -61.82 1.34
N SER A 656 -56.66 -61.84 2.60
CA SER A 656 -57.89 -62.54 2.97
C SER A 656 -59.06 -61.97 2.17
N LYS A 657 -59.90 -62.87 1.64
CA LYS A 657 -61.09 -62.54 0.86
C LYS A 657 -61.95 -61.50 1.60
N ALA A 658 -62.49 -60.55 0.83
CA ALA A 658 -63.35 -59.47 1.29
C ALA A 658 -64.41 -59.92 2.32
N PRO A 659 -64.69 -59.10 3.36
CA PRO A 659 -65.72 -59.41 4.33
C PRO A 659 -67.11 -59.43 3.66
N PRO A 660 -68.04 -60.28 4.14
CA PRO A 660 -69.40 -60.27 3.64
C PRO A 660 -70.04 -58.91 3.92
N ARG A 661 -70.79 -58.38 2.92
CA ARG A 661 -71.59 -57.16 3.08
C ARG A 661 -72.55 -57.33 4.27
N PRO A 662 -72.72 -56.31 5.12
CA PRO A 662 -73.71 -56.36 6.18
C PRO A 662 -75.12 -56.31 5.57
N LEU A 663 -75.99 -57.18 6.09
CA LEU A 663 -77.45 -57.11 5.91
C LEU A 663 -78.03 -55.97 6.74
#